data_AF-A0AAD6FMP8-F1
#
_entry.id   AF-A0AAD6FMP8-F1
#
_cell.length_a   1.000
_cell.length_b   1.000
_cell.length_c   1.000
_cell.angle_alpha   90.00
_cell.angle_beta   90.00
_cell.angle_gamma   90.00
#
_symmetry.space_group_name_H-M   'P 1'
#
loop_
_entity.id
_entity.type
_entity.pdbx_description
1 polymer ?
#
loop_
_entity_poly.entity_id
_entity_poly.type
_entity_poly.pdbx_seq_one_letter_code
_entity_poly.pdbx_strand_id
1 'polypeptide(L)'
;MKEISAQLKQKCMELTNVHQYRCTPGSKSEPPARTRVDPPVNGTVLQRARCVIHALSRVDNNGTRPPPHEQQVPAYSGAQSSRHTPPNKSKPYYHTTYNEPPSKSVVYDIMVKLVEALRKKNIPLSFLVGDLPTYKTIVQLKAENSEMYKDLIPILGAFHQQMSYIYAIYKRFKGSGMADTLVTAGVIMEGSVEQALRGKHYRRGVRCILLWREVLIQQGLTNILEHEELSENIKENLNTLRNALTDTREALQAVHSNLEDDDGMKELITRVYEKPGTDMGDFWISFMEMSDPLVQNIDACHARNGSEYLSSTYNMLPGLMAYDNHDYGRWLPDYWAMLSSLTDEKMAFFNDHFTQSLTGLPYSCQPMDLWIETTMNLNSKLKQGWLQLLQNEKQLFSTTRNANNVARVKAALKRNLKCQRRHRKHVECQPARMRKDEQAVQDLQACMKDFDAVPFDISSPKLRSLQSGLVASPELVHDLKSALPHGQAQAGTLMQERVFTKIKPLTVIVHRNKKLNFASERICAPSGALMKVAQMERSGLAALVELAEGSGLIQLESALEGRVTEECLSLYNVDGSMRKTVKSKLLELFNLDPVIEDPQDHCSLVDMGLIWRLSTLTPEDREARKRDGSEYLWSDYFEKNLCNHLLTPR
;
A
#
# COMPACT_ATOMS: atom_id res chain seq x y z
N MET A 1 -29.25 40.50 15.62
CA MET A 1 -29.13 39.04 15.86
C MET A 1 -30.06 38.20 14.98
N LYS A 2 -31.39 38.37 15.00
CA LYS A 2 -32.32 37.62 14.13
C LYS A 2 -32.04 37.81 12.63
N GLU A 3 -31.76 39.05 12.21
CA GLU A 3 -31.43 39.38 10.83
C GLU A 3 -30.10 38.76 10.37
N ILE A 4 -29.06 38.84 11.21
CA ILE A 4 -27.78 38.16 10.98
C ILE A 4 -27.99 36.64 10.86
N SER A 5 -28.83 36.05 11.72
CA SER A 5 -29.16 34.62 11.64
C SER A 5 -29.93 34.27 10.36
N ALA A 6 -30.82 35.13 9.87
CA ALA A 6 -31.55 34.93 8.63
C ALA A 6 -30.62 35.02 7.42
N GLN A 7 -29.75 36.03 7.37
CA GLN A 7 -28.73 36.19 6.35
C GLN A 7 -27.76 35.01 6.34
N LEU A 8 -27.33 34.52 7.51
CA LEU A 8 -26.49 33.32 7.62
C LEU A 8 -27.19 32.06 7.12
N LYS A 9 -28.47 31.85 7.46
CA LYS A 9 -29.26 30.72 6.97
C LYS A 9 -29.42 30.78 5.45
N GLN A 10 -29.76 31.94 4.91
CA GLN A 10 -29.87 32.15 3.47
C GLN A 10 -28.54 31.86 2.76
N LYS A 11 -27.43 32.41 3.27
CA LYS A 11 -26.09 32.15 2.73
C LYS A 11 -25.71 30.67 2.82
N CYS A 12 -26.08 29.97 3.90
CA CYS A 12 -25.86 28.54 4.04
C CYS A 12 -26.67 27.74 3.01
N MET A 13 -27.94 28.09 2.80
CA MET A 13 -28.78 27.46 1.77
C MET A 13 -28.22 27.70 0.36
N GLU A 14 -27.80 28.93 0.04
CA GLU A 14 -27.13 29.24 -1.23
C GLU A 14 -25.83 28.43 -1.43
N LEU A 15 -25.05 28.24 -0.37
CA LEU A 15 -23.80 27.48 -0.45
C LEU A 15 -24.01 25.96 -0.55
N THR A 16 -25.11 25.43 -0.02
CA THR A 16 -25.36 23.98 0.09
C THR A 16 -26.37 23.44 -0.92
N ASN A 17 -27.22 24.29 -1.50
CA ASN A 17 -28.13 23.89 -2.57
C ASN A 17 -27.33 23.50 -3.81
N VAL A 18 -27.67 22.34 -4.36
CA VAL A 18 -27.11 21.80 -5.60
C VAL A 18 -27.97 22.29 -6.77
N HIS A 19 -27.40 23.06 -7.68
CA HIS A 19 -28.07 23.33 -8.94
C HIS A 19 -28.15 22.05 -9.78
N GLN A 20 -29.36 21.60 -10.11
CA GLN A 20 -29.52 20.40 -10.93
C GLN A 20 -28.93 20.61 -12.31
N TYR A 21 -27.97 19.75 -12.66
CA TYR A 21 -27.42 19.71 -13.99
C TYR A 21 -28.46 19.09 -14.94
N ARG A 22 -28.91 19.86 -15.95
CA ARG A 22 -29.76 19.37 -17.03
C ARG A 22 -28.89 18.93 -18.19
N CYS A 23 -28.86 17.63 -18.45
CA CYS A 23 -28.11 17.07 -19.57
C CYS A 23 -28.69 17.60 -20.89
N THR A 24 -27.82 18.10 -21.78
CA THR A 24 -28.20 18.26 -23.18
C THR A 24 -28.42 16.86 -23.78
N PRO A 25 -29.57 16.56 -24.41
CA PRO A 25 -29.79 15.26 -25.03
C PRO A 25 -28.69 14.98 -26.08
N GLY A 26 -27.98 13.86 -25.94
CA GLY A 26 -26.96 13.40 -26.90
C GLY A 26 -25.50 13.75 -26.59
N SER A 27 -25.20 14.58 -25.57
CA SER A 27 -23.82 14.99 -25.26
C SER A 27 -23.11 14.06 -24.26
N LYS A 28 -22.71 12.85 -24.69
CA LYS A 28 -21.58 12.19 -24.02
C LYS A 28 -20.29 12.79 -24.56
N SER A 29 -19.96 14.02 -24.18
CA SER A 29 -18.74 14.65 -24.68
C SER A 29 -17.52 13.96 -24.08
N GLU A 30 -16.69 13.40 -24.93
CA GLU A 30 -15.40 12.87 -24.55
C GLU A 30 -14.36 13.99 -24.46
N PRO A 31 -13.28 13.82 -23.67
CA PRO A 31 -12.15 14.73 -23.76
C PRO A 31 -11.62 14.75 -25.21
N PRO A 32 -11.17 15.92 -25.69
CA PRO A 32 -10.69 16.07 -27.05
C PRO A 32 -9.47 15.18 -27.31
N ALA A 33 -9.17 14.95 -28.60
CA ALA A 33 -7.92 14.34 -29.01
C ALA A 33 -6.74 15.12 -28.42
N ARG A 34 -5.76 14.40 -27.87
CA ARG A 34 -4.54 15.00 -27.32
C ARG A 34 -3.46 15.04 -28.39
N THR A 35 -2.62 16.07 -28.34
CA THR A 35 -1.37 16.09 -29.11
C THR A 35 -0.53 14.88 -28.71
N ARG A 36 0.14 14.27 -29.69
CA ARG A 36 1.06 13.18 -29.41
C ARG A 36 2.23 13.73 -28.60
N VAL A 37 2.53 13.07 -27.48
CA VAL A 37 3.66 13.37 -26.63
C VAL A 37 4.55 12.14 -26.57
N ASP A 38 5.85 12.34 -26.68
CA ASP A 38 6.81 11.25 -26.62
C ASP A 38 6.92 10.67 -25.20
N PRO A 39 7.20 9.37 -25.07
CA PRO A 39 7.47 8.76 -23.79
C PRO A 39 8.63 9.46 -23.05
N PRO A 40 8.62 9.48 -21.70
CA PRO A 40 9.70 10.07 -20.92
C PRO A 40 11.06 9.41 -21.22
N VAL A 41 12.08 10.23 -21.49
CA VAL A 41 13.47 9.79 -21.61
C VAL A 41 14.01 9.48 -20.20
N ASN A 42 14.80 8.41 -20.05
CA ASN A 42 15.42 7.97 -18.79
C ASN A 42 14.48 7.38 -17.71
N GLY A 43 13.20 7.16 -18.01
CA GLY A 43 12.26 6.34 -17.23
C GLY A 43 12.44 6.40 -15.71
N THR A 44 12.91 5.29 -15.14
CA THR A 44 13.11 5.09 -13.70
C THR A 44 14.57 5.09 -13.24
N VAL A 45 15.52 5.48 -14.12
CA VAL A 45 16.97 5.37 -13.87
C VAL A 45 17.40 6.11 -12.60
N LEU A 46 16.96 7.36 -12.42
CA LEU A 46 17.27 8.16 -11.23
C LEU A 46 16.71 7.55 -9.94
N GLN A 47 15.57 6.85 -10.03
CA GLN A 47 14.98 6.19 -8.88
C GLN A 47 15.77 4.91 -8.51
N ARG A 48 16.31 4.20 -9.50
CA ARG A 48 17.21 3.07 -9.26
C ARG A 48 18.47 3.53 -8.55
N ALA A 49 19.09 4.60 -9.04
CA ALA A 49 20.28 5.21 -8.43
C ALA A 49 20.05 5.57 -6.96
N ARG A 50 19.00 6.36 -6.67
CA ARG A 50 18.60 6.71 -5.29
C ARG A 50 18.50 5.51 -4.35
N CYS A 51 17.97 4.39 -4.84
CA CYS A 51 17.78 3.23 -4.00
C CYS A 51 19.03 2.37 -3.81
N VAL A 52 19.86 2.23 -4.85
CA VAL A 52 21.13 1.50 -4.74
C VAL A 52 22.09 2.27 -3.84
N ILE A 53 22.21 3.60 -4.03
CA ILE A 53 22.99 4.49 -3.15
C ILE A 53 22.47 4.41 -1.71
N HIS A 54 21.14 4.41 -1.51
CA HIS A 54 20.54 4.26 -0.18
C HIS A 54 20.89 2.91 0.46
N ALA A 55 20.80 1.80 -0.26
CA ALA A 55 21.16 0.48 0.25
C ALA A 55 22.64 0.40 0.64
N LEU A 56 23.54 0.90 -0.22
CA LEU A 56 24.98 0.99 0.06
C LEU A 56 25.30 1.88 1.27
N SER A 57 24.54 2.96 1.46
CA SER A 57 24.71 3.85 2.63
C SER A 57 24.31 3.17 3.94
N ARG A 58 23.53 2.09 3.91
CA ARG A 58 23.09 1.37 5.13
C ARG A 58 24.04 0.25 5.55
N VAL A 59 25.08 -0.03 4.77
CA VAL A 59 26.11 -1.02 5.06
C VAL A 59 27.47 -0.35 5.23
N ASP A 60 28.40 -1.02 5.88
CA ASP A 60 29.79 -0.58 5.97
C ASP A 60 30.55 -0.77 4.63
N ASN A 61 31.85 -0.44 4.61
CA ASN A 61 32.67 -0.57 3.40
C ASN A 61 32.84 -2.02 2.93
N ASN A 62 32.60 -3.00 3.79
CA ASN A 62 32.68 -4.42 3.48
C ASN A 62 31.30 -4.99 3.08
N GLY A 63 30.29 -4.14 2.89
CA GLY A 63 28.93 -4.57 2.57
C GLY A 63 28.18 -5.20 3.75
N THR A 64 28.72 -5.10 4.97
CA THR A 64 28.13 -5.68 6.18
C THR A 64 27.18 -4.70 6.85
N ARG A 65 26.03 -5.22 7.32
CA ARG A 65 25.04 -4.42 8.03
C ARG A 65 25.43 -4.24 9.51
N PRO A 66 25.33 -3.03 10.06
CA PRO A 66 25.55 -2.83 11.50
C PRO A 66 24.42 -3.50 12.31
N PRO A 67 24.65 -3.81 13.59
CA PRO A 67 23.60 -4.17 14.51
C PRO A 67 22.43 -3.16 14.48
N PRO A 68 21.16 -3.58 14.61
CA PRO A 68 20.01 -2.68 14.47
C PRO A 68 20.01 -1.45 15.38
N HIS A 69 20.67 -1.53 16.54
CA HIS A 69 20.76 -0.41 17.47
C HIS A 69 21.89 0.60 17.13
N GLU A 70 22.80 0.24 16.23
CA GLU A 70 23.92 1.06 15.78
C GLU A 70 23.66 1.70 14.40
N GLN A 71 22.63 1.27 13.68
CA GLN A 71 22.28 1.84 12.37
C GLN A 71 22.03 3.36 12.46
N GLN A 72 22.77 4.12 11.67
CA GLN A 72 22.72 5.60 11.63
C GLN A 72 21.95 6.14 10.42
N VAL A 73 21.77 5.33 9.37
CA VAL A 73 21.03 5.71 8.17
C VAL A 73 19.56 5.28 8.32
N PRO A 74 18.59 6.21 8.14
CA PRO A 74 17.18 5.85 8.19
C PRO A 74 16.74 4.97 7.02
N ALA A 75 15.54 4.38 7.14
CA ALA A 75 14.88 3.75 6.00
C ALA A 75 14.65 4.79 4.87
N TYR A 76 14.33 4.32 3.66
CA TYR A 76 14.36 5.11 2.43
C TYR A 76 13.77 6.54 2.59
N SER A 77 12.52 6.69 3.04
CA SER A 77 11.91 8.02 3.17
C SER A 77 12.56 8.91 4.22
N GLY A 78 13.07 8.33 5.32
CA GLY A 78 13.89 9.05 6.29
C GLY A 78 15.22 9.54 5.72
N ALA A 79 15.90 8.72 4.91
CA ALA A 79 17.14 9.11 4.24
C ALA A 79 16.89 10.26 3.24
N GLN A 80 15.82 10.16 2.43
CA GLN A 80 15.39 11.25 1.55
C GLN A 80 15.11 12.54 2.35
N SER A 81 14.42 12.45 3.49
CA SER A 81 14.13 13.61 4.34
C SER A 81 15.37 14.29 4.92
N SER A 82 16.49 13.57 5.03
CA SER A 82 17.74 14.16 5.53
C SER A 82 18.42 15.04 4.46
N ARG A 83 18.10 14.81 3.19
CA ARG A 83 18.67 15.52 2.01
C ARG A 83 17.76 16.59 1.41
N HIS A 84 16.45 16.51 1.63
CA HIS A 84 15.51 17.46 1.03
C HIS A 84 15.30 18.71 1.87
N THR A 85 15.19 19.86 1.20
CA THR A 85 14.85 21.13 1.85
C THR A 85 13.42 21.10 2.43
N PRO A 86 13.18 21.69 3.62
CA PRO A 86 11.83 21.80 4.16
C PRO A 86 10.90 22.60 3.22
N PRO A 87 9.74 22.06 2.84
CA PRO A 87 8.75 22.79 2.06
C PRO A 87 7.97 23.77 2.95
N ASN A 88 7.34 24.76 2.32
CA ASN A 88 6.37 25.61 3.00
C ASN A 88 5.21 24.78 3.56
N LYS A 89 4.90 25.01 4.83
CA LYS A 89 3.76 24.38 5.50
C LYS A 89 2.45 24.98 4.98
N SER A 90 1.63 24.15 4.37
CA SER A 90 0.33 24.55 3.84
C SER A 90 -0.76 24.42 4.92
N LYS A 91 -1.78 25.28 4.82
CA LYS A 91 -2.96 25.25 5.70
C LYS A 91 -4.16 24.86 4.85
N PRO A 92 -4.85 23.74 5.16
CA PRO A 92 -6.00 23.34 4.38
C PRO A 92 -7.19 24.23 4.73
N TYR A 93 -7.94 24.65 3.72
CA TYR A 93 -9.24 25.27 3.89
C TYR A 93 -10.29 24.32 3.32
N TYR A 94 -11.15 23.79 4.19
CA TYR A 94 -12.23 22.90 3.78
C TYR A 94 -13.46 23.75 3.44
N HIS A 95 -13.92 23.65 2.20
CA HIS A 95 -15.13 24.33 1.77
C HIS A 95 -16.39 23.60 2.27
N THR A 96 -17.56 24.18 2.01
CA THR A 96 -18.87 23.68 2.45
C THR A 96 -19.08 22.23 2.00
N THR A 97 -19.49 21.36 2.93
CA THR A 97 -19.85 19.97 2.62
C THR A 97 -21.25 19.92 2.02
N TYR A 98 -21.38 19.23 0.88
CA TYR A 98 -22.69 18.89 0.32
C TYR A 98 -23.34 17.77 1.15
N ASN A 99 -24.66 17.80 1.26
CA ASN A 99 -25.48 16.75 1.87
C ASN A 99 -25.72 15.55 0.93
N GLU A 100 -25.38 15.70 -0.35
CA GLU A 100 -25.53 14.68 -1.39
C GLU A 100 -24.18 14.04 -1.75
N PRO A 101 -24.16 12.75 -2.17
CA PRO A 101 -22.97 12.11 -2.71
C PRO A 101 -22.50 12.83 -4.00
N PRO A 102 -21.25 12.62 -4.46
CA PRO A 102 -20.69 13.32 -5.62
C PRO A 102 -21.33 12.86 -6.95
N SER A 103 -22.58 13.25 -7.17
CA SER A 103 -23.32 13.09 -8.41
C SER A 103 -22.83 14.08 -9.47
N LYS A 104 -23.21 13.88 -10.74
CA LYS A 104 -22.86 14.82 -11.82
C LYS A 104 -23.33 16.25 -11.51
N SER A 105 -24.50 16.41 -10.89
CA SER A 105 -25.02 17.72 -10.46
C SER A 105 -24.18 18.36 -9.37
N VAL A 106 -23.76 17.58 -8.36
CA VAL A 106 -22.88 18.07 -7.29
C VAL A 106 -21.53 18.50 -7.85
N VAL A 107 -20.92 17.69 -8.73
CA VAL A 107 -19.63 18.02 -9.35
C VAL A 107 -19.75 19.26 -10.25
N TYR A 108 -20.84 19.38 -11.02
CA TYR A 108 -21.13 20.58 -11.82
C TYR A 108 -21.21 21.82 -10.94
N ASP A 109 -22.02 21.79 -9.87
CA ASP A 109 -22.18 22.91 -8.96
C ASP A 109 -20.86 23.34 -8.30
N ILE A 110 -20.03 22.36 -7.89
CA ILE A 110 -18.66 22.61 -7.40
C ILE A 110 -17.82 23.33 -8.45
N MET A 111 -17.83 22.86 -9.70
CA MET A 111 -17.05 23.47 -10.77
C MET A 111 -17.50 24.91 -11.08
N VAL A 112 -18.81 25.18 -11.10
CA VAL A 112 -19.37 26.54 -11.27
C VAL A 112 -18.91 27.46 -10.14
N LYS A 113 -19.12 27.06 -8.89
CA LYS A 113 -18.73 27.84 -7.70
C LYS A 113 -17.23 28.10 -7.66
N LEU A 114 -16.42 27.12 -8.06
CA LEU A 114 -14.97 27.26 -8.14
C LEU A 114 -14.58 28.31 -9.20
N VAL A 115 -15.09 28.22 -10.42
CA VAL A 115 -14.82 29.23 -11.47
C VAL A 115 -15.22 30.64 -11.04
N GLU A 116 -16.39 30.79 -10.41
CA GLU A 116 -16.79 32.09 -9.87
C GLU A 116 -15.80 32.62 -8.82
N ALA A 117 -15.33 31.75 -7.93
CA ALA A 117 -14.35 32.12 -6.92
C ALA A 117 -13.01 32.54 -7.56
N LEU A 118 -12.55 31.82 -8.58
CA LEU A 118 -11.34 32.18 -9.33
C LEU A 118 -11.46 33.56 -9.96
N ARG A 119 -12.57 33.85 -10.65
CA ARG A 119 -12.85 35.16 -11.24
C ARG A 119 -12.91 36.26 -10.19
N LYS A 120 -13.66 36.06 -9.10
CA LYS A 120 -13.81 37.04 -8.00
C LYS A 120 -12.50 37.33 -7.27
N LYS A 121 -11.58 36.38 -7.25
CA LYS A 121 -10.28 36.49 -6.57
C LYS A 121 -9.11 36.76 -7.51
N ASN A 122 -9.38 36.91 -8.82
CA ASN A 122 -8.36 37.03 -9.86
C ASN A 122 -7.29 35.93 -9.78
N ILE A 123 -7.72 34.69 -9.52
CA ILE A 123 -6.85 33.52 -9.50
C ILE A 123 -6.84 32.95 -10.93
N PRO A 124 -5.69 32.89 -11.62
CA PRO A 124 -5.64 32.55 -13.05
C PRO A 124 -5.92 31.07 -13.33
N LEU A 125 -5.70 30.18 -12.35
CA LEU A 125 -5.75 28.74 -12.55
C LEU A 125 -6.05 28.00 -11.25
N SER A 126 -6.75 26.87 -11.34
CA SER A 126 -6.95 25.96 -10.19
C SER A 126 -6.89 24.49 -10.58
N PHE A 127 -6.38 23.68 -9.67
CA PHE A 127 -6.50 22.23 -9.72
C PHE A 127 -7.82 21.78 -9.09
N LEU A 128 -8.48 20.83 -9.74
CA LEU A 128 -9.62 20.10 -9.17
C LEU A 128 -9.28 18.61 -9.11
N VAL A 129 -8.97 18.16 -7.89
CA VAL A 129 -8.48 16.79 -7.63
C VAL A 129 -9.67 15.88 -7.32
N GLY A 130 -9.74 14.74 -7.99
CA GLY A 130 -10.76 13.72 -7.74
C GLY A 130 -10.19 12.31 -7.70
N ASP A 131 -10.86 11.42 -6.96
CA ASP A 131 -10.73 9.98 -7.22
C ASP A 131 -11.23 9.65 -8.63
N LEU A 132 -11.04 8.42 -9.10
CA LEU A 132 -11.35 8.10 -10.49
C LEU A 132 -12.81 8.37 -10.90
N PRO A 133 -13.85 8.00 -10.13
CA PRO A 133 -15.23 8.35 -10.47
C PRO A 133 -15.47 9.86 -10.57
N THR A 134 -14.94 10.64 -9.62
CA THR A 134 -15.08 12.10 -9.62
C THR A 134 -14.31 12.73 -10.78
N TYR A 135 -13.08 12.27 -11.03
CA TYR A 135 -12.24 12.71 -12.15
C TYR A 135 -12.92 12.52 -13.49
N LYS A 136 -13.52 11.34 -13.75
CA LYS A 136 -14.29 11.08 -14.99
C LYS A 136 -15.39 12.12 -15.20
N THR A 137 -16.12 12.43 -14.12
CA THR A 137 -17.22 13.41 -14.15
C THR A 137 -16.71 14.82 -14.42
N ILE A 138 -15.60 15.23 -13.78
CA ILE A 138 -14.97 16.54 -14.02
C ILE A 138 -14.52 16.66 -15.49
N VAL A 139 -13.83 15.65 -16.01
CA VAL A 139 -13.34 15.64 -17.40
C VAL A 139 -14.50 15.71 -18.38
N GLN A 140 -15.57 14.97 -18.14
CA GLN A 140 -16.77 15.03 -18.97
C GLN A 140 -17.38 16.43 -18.95
N LEU A 141 -17.66 17.00 -17.77
CA LEU A 141 -18.25 18.33 -17.65
C LEU A 141 -17.38 19.43 -18.27
N LYS A 142 -16.05 19.30 -18.14
CA LYS A 142 -15.09 20.20 -18.80
C LYS A 142 -15.15 20.07 -20.32
N ALA A 143 -15.31 18.86 -20.86
CA ALA A 143 -15.47 18.66 -22.30
C ALA A 143 -16.79 19.25 -22.83
N GLU A 144 -17.88 19.18 -22.05
CA GLU A 144 -19.19 19.76 -22.42
C GLU A 144 -19.15 21.29 -22.48
N ASN A 145 -18.31 21.94 -21.65
CA ASN A 145 -18.24 23.39 -21.51
C ASN A 145 -16.78 23.87 -21.40
N SER A 146 -15.99 23.63 -22.44
CA SER A 146 -14.53 23.84 -22.45
C SER A 146 -14.13 25.28 -22.09
N GLU A 147 -14.84 26.28 -22.63
CA GLU A 147 -14.56 27.70 -22.39
C GLU A 147 -14.90 28.12 -20.96
N MET A 148 -16.03 27.65 -20.42
CA MET A 148 -16.43 27.96 -19.04
C MET A 148 -15.40 27.46 -18.02
N TYR A 149 -14.84 26.28 -18.27
CA TYR A 149 -13.95 25.58 -17.34
C TYR A 149 -12.48 25.61 -17.78
N LYS A 150 -12.07 26.53 -18.66
CA LYS A 150 -10.70 26.56 -19.22
C LYS A 150 -9.61 26.70 -18.15
N ASP A 151 -9.91 27.42 -17.07
CA ASP A 151 -9.02 27.71 -15.93
C ASP A 151 -9.00 26.59 -14.86
N LEU A 152 -9.77 25.52 -15.07
CA LEU A 152 -9.74 24.33 -14.20
C LEU A 152 -8.89 23.23 -14.84
N ILE A 153 -7.86 22.76 -14.14
CA ILE A 153 -7.10 21.59 -14.53
C ILE A 153 -7.58 20.38 -13.70
N PRO A 154 -8.19 19.36 -14.34
CA PRO A 154 -8.62 18.15 -13.64
C PRO A 154 -7.40 17.32 -13.25
N ILE A 155 -7.29 16.96 -11.97
CA ILE A 155 -6.19 16.14 -11.46
C ILE A 155 -6.75 14.80 -10.98
N LEU A 156 -6.27 13.70 -11.54
CA LEU A 156 -6.54 12.37 -11.01
C LEU A 156 -5.71 12.19 -9.73
N GLY A 157 -6.34 11.82 -8.63
CA GLY A 157 -5.69 11.70 -7.32
C GLY A 157 -4.51 10.72 -7.32
N ALA A 158 -3.29 11.22 -7.06
CA ALA A 158 -2.07 10.43 -7.09
C ALA A 158 -2.07 9.30 -6.05
N PHE A 159 -2.67 9.50 -4.87
CA PHE A 159 -2.74 8.44 -3.86
C PHE A 159 -3.56 7.25 -4.33
N HIS A 160 -4.71 7.48 -4.99
CA HIS A 160 -5.50 6.37 -5.53
C HIS A 160 -4.84 5.72 -6.75
N GLN A 161 -4.04 6.46 -7.54
CA GLN A 161 -3.19 5.86 -8.59
C GLN A 161 -2.15 4.92 -7.98
N GLN A 162 -1.43 5.39 -6.95
CA GLN A 162 -0.44 4.60 -6.22
C GLN A 162 -1.06 3.34 -5.61
N MET A 163 -2.23 3.45 -4.95
CA MET A 163 -2.97 2.29 -4.43
C MET A 163 -3.36 1.29 -5.52
N SER A 164 -3.84 1.77 -6.66
CA SER A 164 -4.21 0.91 -7.79
C SER A 164 -3.00 0.17 -8.34
N TYR A 165 -1.84 0.82 -8.40
CA TYR A 165 -0.62 0.20 -8.87
C TYR A 165 0.01 -0.75 -7.84
N ILE A 166 -0.05 -0.44 -6.54
CA ILE A 166 0.26 -1.41 -5.47
C ILE A 166 -0.55 -2.69 -5.65
N TYR A 167 -1.84 -2.57 -5.96
CA TYR A 167 -2.68 -3.73 -6.23
C TYR A 167 -2.27 -4.50 -7.49
N ALA A 168 -1.74 -3.82 -8.53
CA ALA A 168 -1.16 -4.47 -9.71
C ALA A 168 0.07 -5.32 -9.35
N ILE A 169 0.99 -4.75 -8.56
CA ILE A 169 2.17 -5.46 -8.03
C ILE A 169 1.69 -6.69 -7.23
N TYR A 170 0.76 -6.51 -6.30
CA TYR A 170 0.23 -7.63 -5.52
C TYR A 170 -0.37 -8.73 -6.38
N LYS A 171 -1.13 -8.42 -7.45
CA LYS A 171 -1.66 -9.45 -8.34
C LYS A 171 -0.58 -10.30 -9.00
N ARG A 172 0.56 -9.71 -9.39
CA ARG A 172 1.70 -10.45 -9.95
C ARG A 172 2.35 -11.37 -8.93
N PHE A 173 2.63 -10.85 -7.75
CA PHE A 173 3.42 -11.55 -6.72
C PHE A 173 2.55 -12.32 -5.71
N LYS A 174 1.25 -12.43 -5.94
CA LYS A 174 0.36 -13.17 -5.05
C LYS A 174 0.73 -14.66 -5.05
N GLY A 175 0.91 -15.23 -3.86
CA GLY A 175 1.26 -16.64 -3.68
C GLY A 175 2.74 -16.96 -3.87
N SER A 176 3.61 -15.98 -4.17
CA SER A 176 5.05 -16.23 -4.32
C SER A 176 5.78 -16.44 -2.98
N GLY A 177 5.07 -16.41 -1.86
CA GLY A 177 5.63 -16.44 -0.51
C GLY A 177 6.06 -15.08 0.05
N MET A 178 6.02 -14.00 -0.73
CA MET A 178 6.38 -12.64 -0.25
C MET A 178 5.58 -12.22 0.99
N ALA A 179 4.27 -12.48 0.99
CA ALA A 179 3.40 -12.11 2.12
C ALA A 179 3.80 -12.87 3.40
N ASP A 180 4.06 -14.16 3.28
CA ASP A 180 4.48 -15.04 4.37
C ASP A 180 5.85 -14.66 4.92
N THR A 181 6.81 -14.34 4.05
CA THR A 181 8.14 -13.86 4.45
C THR A 181 8.03 -12.53 5.20
N LEU A 182 7.21 -11.59 4.73
CA LEU A 182 6.96 -10.31 5.43
C LEU A 182 6.34 -10.50 6.82
N VAL A 183 5.46 -11.49 6.98
CA VAL A 183 4.85 -11.83 8.28
C VAL A 183 5.85 -12.51 9.19
N THR A 184 6.61 -13.48 8.67
CA THR A 184 7.61 -14.25 9.42
C THR A 184 8.72 -13.35 9.95
N ALA A 185 9.20 -12.40 9.14
CA ALA A 185 10.19 -11.41 9.52
C ALA A 185 9.63 -10.27 10.40
N GLY A 186 8.41 -10.38 10.92
CA GLY A 186 7.82 -9.38 11.83
C GLY A 186 7.58 -7.99 11.20
N VAL A 187 7.67 -7.88 9.87
CA VAL A 187 7.46 -6.61 9.15
C VAL A 187 6.02 -6.16 9.31
N ILE A 188 5.08 -7.11 9.23
CA ILE A 188 3.65 -6.86 9.31
C ILE A 188 2.93 -8.05 9.95
N MET A 189 1.85 -7.76 10.69
CA MET A 189 1.01 -8.80 11.27
C MET A 189 0.21 -9.54 10.19
N GLU A 190 0.02 -10.85 10.38
CA GLU A 190 -0.72 -11.75 9.48
C GLU A 190 -2.09 -11.20 9.07
N GLY A 191 -2.93 -10.79 10.03
CA GLY A 191 -4.26 -10.23 9.74
C GLY A 191 -4.25 -8.89 8.96
N SER A 192 -3.09 -8.29 8.73
CA SER A 192 -2.92 -7.01 8.03
C SER A 192 -2.18 -7.09 6.70
N VAL A 193 -1.46 -8.19 6.41
CA VAL A 193 -0.59 -8.29 5.23
C VAL A 193 -1.36 -8.16 3.92
N GLU A 194 -2.48 -8.88 3.80
CA GLU A 194 -3.33 -8.86 2.62
C GLU A 194 -3.89 -7.46 2.33
N GLN A 195 -4.37 -6.75 3.36
CA GLN A 195 -4.90 -5.40 3.16
C GLN A 195 -3.78 -4.39 2.84
N ALA A 196 -2.56 -4.61 3.33
CA ALA A 196 -1.41 -3.77 3.01
C ALA A 196 -0.92 -3.97 1.58
N LEU A 197 -0.72 -5.21 1.15
CA LEU A 197 -0.27 -5.53 -0.21
C LEU A 197 -1.33 -5.22 -1.26
N ARG A 198 -2.62 -5.25 -0.92
CA ARG A 198 -3.70 -4.74 -1.79
C ARG A 198 -3.81 -3.21 -1.83
N GLY A 199 -2.93 -2.49 -1.13
CA GLY A 199 -2.92 -1.02 -1.07
C GLY A 199 -3.92 -0.40 -0.09
N LYS A 200 -4.84 -1.17 0.52
CA LYS A 200 -5.85 -0.63 1.45
C LYS A 200 -5.26 -0.07 2.74
N HIS A 201 -4.19 -0.69 3.25
CA HIS A 201 -3.37 -0.12 4.32
C HIS A 201 -2.15 0.57 3.72
N TYR A 202 -2.37 1.64 2.95
CA TYR A 202 -1.38 2.32 2.11
C TYR A 202 0.01 2.47 2.75
N ARG A 203 0.12 3.13 3.92
CA ARG A 203 1.42 3.34 4.59
C ARG A 203 2.13 2.04 4.95
N ARG A 204 1.38 1.00 5.33
CA ARG A 204 1.95 -0.32 5.64
C ARG A 204 2.39 -1.03 4.35
N GLY A 205 1.60 -0.92 3.28
CA GLY A 205 1.92 -1.48 1.97
C GLY A 205 3.19 -0.88 1.38
N VAL A 206 3.31 0.45 1.37
CA VAL A 206 4.52 1.17 0.92
C VAL A 206 5.74 0.72 1.73
N ARG A 207 5.63 0.62 3.07
CA ARG A 207 6.73 0.11 3.91
C ARG A 207 7.12 -1.32 3.52
N CYS A 208 6.16 -2.22 3.29
CA CYS A 208 6.46 -3.60 2.88
C CYS A 208 7.21 -3.64 1.55
N ILE A 209 6.78 -2.86 0.56
CA ILE A 209 7.43 -2.79 -0.76
C ILE A 209 8.85 -2.22 -0.65
N LEU A 210 9.04 -1.12 0.09
CA LEU A 210 10.35 -0.50 0.25
C LEU A 210 11.35 -1.44 0.94
N LEU A 211 10.96 -2.09 2.03
CA LEU A 211 11.84 -3.02 2.74
C LEU A 211 12.14 -4.29 1.92
N TRP A 212 11.14 -4.84 1.23
CA TRP A 212 11.35 -5.99 0.34
C TRP A 212 12.33 -5.66 -0.79
N ARG A 213 12.13 -4.49 -1.41
CA ARG A 213 12.99 -3.99 -2.48
C ARG A 213 14.42 -3.74 -2.00
N GLU A 214 14.59 -3.20 -0.79
CA GLU A 214 15.91 -2.99 -0.16
C GLU A 214 16.65 -4.32 0.05
N VAL A 215 15.95 -5.37 0.48
CA VAL A 215 16.52 -6.72 0.62
C VAL A 215 17.01 -7.27 -0.71
N LEU A 216 16.21 -7.14 -1.78
CA LEU A 216 16.58 -7.62 -3.12
C LEU A 216 17.79 -6.85 -3.67
N ILE A 217 17.83 -5.53 -3.53
CA ILE A 217 19.00 -4.74 -3.92
C ILE A 217 20.24 -5.20 -3.14
N GLN A 218 20.10 -5.40 -1.83
CA GLN A 218 21.23 -5.81 -1.02
C GLN A 218 21.78 -7.18 -1.42
N GLN A 219 20.92 -8.13 -1.77
CA GLN A 219 21.37 -9.44 -2.27
C GLN A 219 22.12 -9.31 -3.59
N GLY A 220 21.62 -8.50 -4.54
CA GLY A 220 22.33 -8.23 -5.79
C GLY A 220 23.69 -7.58 -5.54
N LEU A 221 23.75 -6.59 -4.64
CA LEU A 221 24.99 -5.94 -4.24
C LEU A 221 25.98 -6.90 -3.58
N THR A 222 25.53 -7.75 -2.65
CA THR A 222 26.40 -8.73 -1.99
C THR A 222 27.05 -9.65 -3.02
N ASN A 223 26.30 -10.19 -3.97
CA ASN A 223 26.85 -11.07 -5.02
C ASN A 223 27.90 -10.37 -5.89
N ILE A 224 27.74 -9.07 -6.17
CA ILE A 224 28.71 -8.30 -6.96
C ILE A 224 29.96 -7.98 -6.12
N LEU A 225 29.77 -7.52 -4.89
CA LEU A 225 30.85 -7.06 -4.00
C LEU A 225 31.66 -8.20 -3.37
N GLU A 226 31.21 -9.46 -3.50
CA GLU A 226 32.03 -10.64 -3.18
C GLU A 226 33.27 -10.77 -4.07
N HIS A 227 33.26 -10.14 -5.26
CA HIS A 227 34.32 -10.25 -6.26
C HIS A 227 34.97 -8.91 -6.62
N GLU A 228 34.41 -7.80 -6.14
CA GLU A 228 34.81 -6.45 -6.54
C GLU A 228 34.79 -5.48 -5.37
N GLU A 229 35.74 -4.55 -5.36
CA GLU A 229 35.74 -3.44 -4.41
C GLU A 229 35.21 -2.15 -5.04
N LEU A 230 34.49 -1.38 -4.23
CA LEU A 230 34.12 -0.01 -4.59
C LEU A 230 35.38 0.86 -4.67
N SER A 231 35.37 1.85 -5.58
CA SER A 231 36.43 2.85 -5.63
C SER A 231 36.50 3.67 -4.34
N GLU A 232 37.68 4.18 -3.99
CA GLU A 232 37.85 5.03 -2.81
C GLU A 232 36.96 6.29 -2.86
N ASN A 233 36.79 6.89 -4.04
CA ASN A 233 35.87 8.01 -4.24
C ASN A 233 34.42 7.65 -3.86
N ILE A 234 33.94 6.47 -4.26
CA ILE A 234 32.59 6.01 -3.88
C ILE A 234 32.53 5.79 -2.36
N LYS A 235 33.54 5.13 -1.76
CA LYS A 235 33.60 4.87 -0.31
C LYS A 235 33.58 6.18 0.50
N GLU A 236 34.32 7.20 0.10
CA GLU A 236 34.35 8.53 0.74
C GLU A 236 32.99 9.23 0.71
N ASN A 237 32.33 9.25 -0.46
CA ASN A 237 31.00 9.84 -0.58
C ASN A 237 29.95 9.06 0.25
N LEU A 238 30.03 7.72 0.27
CA LEU A 238 29.16 6.87 1.10
C LEU A 238 29.38 7.10 2.60
N ASN A 239 30.62 7.34 3.05
CA ASN A 239 30.91 7.68 4.45
C ASN A 239 30.18 8.95 4.91
N THR A 240 30.09 9.96 4.04
CA THR A 240 29.29 11.16 4.31
C THR A 240 27.79 10.82 4.41
N LEU A 241 27.27 9.99 3.50
CA LEU A 241 25.87 9.54 3.57
C LEU A 241 25.53 8.69 4.80
N ARG A 242 26.50 7.93 5.33
CA ARG A 242 26.35 7.14 6.57
C ARG A 242 26.09 8.02 7.79
N ASN A 243 26.59 9.26 7.76
CA ASN A 243 26.42 10.27 8.81
C ASN A 243 25.16 11.14 8.60
N ALA A 244 24.12 10.61 7.95
CA ALA A 244 22.90 11.32 7.54
C ALA A 244 22.18 12.14 8.64
N LEU A 245 22.39 11.81 9.92
CA LEU A 245 21.75 12.50 11.04
C LEU A 245 22.57 13.65 11.63
N THR A 246 23.87 13.69 11.36
CA THR A 246 24.84 14.64 11.92
C THR A 246 25.36 15.62 10.88
N ASP A 247 25.50 15.19 9.62
CA ASP A 247 25.97 16.06 8.54
C ASP A 247 24.93 17.11 8.08
N THR A 248 25.42 18.12 7.36
CA THR A 248 24.58 19.16 6.78
C THR A 248 23.82 18.61 5.57
N ARG A 249 22.62 19.16 5.34
CA ARG A 249 21.79 18.74 4.21
C ARG A 249 22.49 18.99 2.88
N GLU A 250 23.16 20.12 2.79
CA GLU A 250 23.88 20.58 1.59
C GLU A 250 25.02 19.63 1.25
N ALA A 251 25.78 19.17 2.26
CA ALA A 251 26.82 18.16 2.07
C ALA A 251 26.23 16.83 1.62
N LEU A 252 25.17 16.34 2.28
CA LEU A 252 24.50 15.09 1.93
C LEU A 252 23.88 15.12 0.52
N GLN A 253 23.38 16.28 0.08
CA GLN A 253 22.86 16.46 -1.26
C GLN A 253 23.98 16.47 -2.31
N ALA A 254 25.08 17.19 -2.04
CA ALA A 254 26.23 17.26 -2.94
C ALA A 254 26.87 15.87 -3.18
N VAL A 255 27.17 15.12 -2.11
CA VAL A 255 27.76 13.78 -2.26
C VAL A 255 26.80 12.79 -2.93
N HIS A 256 25.49 12.93 -2.72
CA HIS A 256 24.52 12.10 -3.44
C HIS A 256 24.51 12.39 -4.93
N SER A 257 24.56 13.67 -5.33
CA SER A 257 24.66 14.05 -6.75
C SER A 257 25.97 13.55 -7.36
N ASN A 258 27.09 13.68 -6.64
CA ASN A 258 28.38 13.12 -7.09
C ASN A 258 28.28 11.61 -7.36
N LEU A 259 27.60 10.85 -6.50
CA LEU A 259 27.38 9.41 -6.68
C LEU A 259 26.41 9.10 -7.84
N GLU A 260 25.41 9.93 -8.10
CA GLU A 260 24.52 9.77 -9.26
C GLU A 260 25.25 10.00 -10.58
N ASP A 261 26.26 10.88 -10.58
CA ASP A 261 27.06 11.23 -11.76
C ASP A 261 28.30 10.33 -11.95
N ASP A 262 28.72 9.58 -10.94
CA ASP A 262 29.87 8.67 -11.00
C ASP A 262 29.62 7.47 -11.94
N ASP A 263 30.52 7.24 -12.89
CA ASP A 263 30.37 6.20 -13.92
C ASP A 263 30.47 4.78 -13.34
N GLY A 264 31.31 4.56 -12.33
CA GLY A 264 31.39 3.27 -11.64
C GLY A 264 30.12 2.96 -10.85
N MET A 265 29.50 3.99 -10.26
CA MET A 265 28.19 3.86 -9.63
C MET A 265 27.08 3.54 -10.66
N LYS A 266 27.06 4.21 -11.82
CA LYS A 266 26.10 3.92 -12.91
C LYS A 266 26.24 2.49 -13.43
N GLU A 267 27.46 2.01 -13.60
CA GLU A 267 27.74 0.62 -13.98
C GLU A 267 27.25 -0.36 -12.91
N LEU A 268 27.56 -0.10 -11.63
CA LEU A 268 27.07 -0.92 -10.52
C LEU A 268 25.54 -0.96 -10.46
N ILE A 269 24.86 0.18 -10.62
CA ILE A 269 23.40 0.26 -10.67
C ILE A 269 22.84 -0.58 -11.82
N THR A 270 23.49 -0.55 -12.98
CA THR A 270 23.08 -1.35 -14.13
C THR A 270 23.15 -2.84 -13.80
N ARG A 271 24.27 -3.28 -13.23
CA ARG A 271 24.51 -4.69 -12.85
C ARG A 271 23.57 -5.21 -11.76
N VAL A 272 23.22 -4.40 -10.76
CA VAL A 272 22.21 -4.79 -9.74
C VAL A 272 20.84 -5.10 -10.35
N TYR A 273 20.53 -4.52 -11.51
CA TYR A 273 19.28 -4.71 -12.24
C TYR A 273 19.40 -5.67 -13.43
N GLU A 274 20.59 -6.19 -13.71
CA GLU A 274 20.78 -7.17 -14.76
C GLU A 274 20.04 -8.46 -14.43
N LYS A 275 19.36 -8.99 -15.44
CA LYS A 275 18.63 -10.25 -15.32
C LYS A 275 19.64 -11.39 -15.35
N PRO A 276 19.74 -12.21 -14.30
CA PRO A 276 20.71 -13.31 -14.25
C PRO A 276 20.40 -14.42 -15.26
N GLY A 277 19.23 -14.39 -15.91
CA GLY A 277 18.81 -15.40 -16.89
C GLY A 277 18.19 -16.64 -16.25
N THR A 278 18.07 -16.67 -14.92
CA THR A 278 17.32 -17.68 -14.18
C THR A 278 15.88 -17.26 -14.00
N ASP A 279 14.92 -18.20 -14.07
CA ASP A 279 13.50 -17.86 -13.92
C ASP A 279 13.20 -17.26 -12.54
N MET A 280 13.90 -17.73 -11.50
CA MET A 280 13.80 -17.19 -10.14
C MET A 280 14.35 -15.77 -10.03
N GLY A 281 15.57 -15.53 -10.52
CA GLY A 281 16.20 -14.21 -10.45
C GLY A 281 15.48 -13.18 -11.29
N ASP A 282 15.14 -13.50 -12.54
CA ASP A 282 14.40 -12.62 -13.44
C ASP A 282 13.03 -12.22 -12.87
N PHE A 283 12.37 -13.15 -12.16
CA PHE A 283 11.11 -12.86 -11.47
C PHE A 283 11.26 -11.82 -10.37
N TRP A 284 12.31 -11.89 -9.55
CA TRP A 284 12.55 -10.91 -8.49
C TRP A 284 13.18 -9.59 -8.98
N ILE A 285 13.98 -9.61 -10.04
CA ILE A 285 14.34 -8.39 -10.79
C ILE A 285 13.05 -7.70 -11.27
N SER A 286 12.08 -8.46 -11.79
CA SER A 286 10.80 -7.89 -12.25
C SER A 286 9.98 -7.26 -11.11
N PHE A 287 10.17 -7.68 -9.85
CA PHE A 287 9.60 -6.97 -8.70
C PHE A 287 10.20 -5.58 -8.56
N MET A 288 11.54 -5.49 -8.63
CA MET A 288 12.23 -4.20 -8.58
C MET A 288 11.78 -3.30 -9.74
N GLU A 289 11.76 -3.82 -10.97
CA GLU A 289 11.30 -3.09 -12.17
C GLU A 289 9.86 -2.57 -12.03
N MET A 290 8.93 -3.37 -11.49
CA MET A 290 7.55 -2.92 -11.24
C MET A 290 7.45 -1.96 -10.05
N SER A 291 8.29 -2.10 -9.04
CA SER A 291 8.27 -1.20 -7.88
C SER A 291 8.89 0.17 -8.16
N ASP A 292 9.83 0.26 -9.10
CA ASP A 292 10.54 1.50 -9.44
C ASP A 292 9.61 2.68 -9.76
N PRO A 293 8.65 2.57 -10.72
CA PRO A 293 7.77 3.69 -11.02
C PRO A 293 6.83 4.03 -9.85
N LEU A 294 6.48 3.07 -8.99
CA LEU A 294 5.72 3.35 -7.78
C LEU A 294 6.52 4.23 -6.81
N VAL A 295 7.75 3.81 -6.51
CA VAL A 295 8.63 4.51 -5.57
C VAL A 295 8.95 5.90 -6.11
N GLN A 296 9.24 6.03 -7.40
CA GLN A 296 9.47 7.31 -8.07
C GLN A 296 8.24 8.22 -7.98
N ASN A 297 7.02 7.68 -8.16
CA ASN A 297 5.80 8.47 -8.05
C ASN A 297 5.58 9.00 -6.61
N ILE A 298 5.87 8.18 -5.61
CA ILE A 298 5.79 8.58 -4.20
C ILE A 298 6.86 9.63 -3.87
N ASP A 299 8.08 9.41 -4.34
CA ASP A 299 9.21 10.32 -4.16
C ASP A 299 8.93 11.68 -4.80
N ALA A 300 8.49 11.68 -6.06
CA ALA A 300 8.05 12.86 -6.78
C ALA A 300 6.98 13.66 -6.02
N CYS A 301 6.02 12.98 -5.41
CA CYS A 301 5.00 13.62 -4.59
C CYS A 301 5.59 14.28 -3.32
N HIS A 302 6.49 13.57 -2.63
CA HIS A 302 7.11 14.05 -1.39
C HIS A 302 8.12 15.18 -1.63
N ALA A 303 8.81 15.15 -2.77
CA ALA A 303 9.83 16.12 -3.20
C ALA A 303 9.27 17.28 -4.04
N ARG A 304 8.00 17.24 -4.46
CA ARG A 304 7.39 18.18 -5.44
C ARG A 304 8.10 18.19 -6.79
N ASN A 305 8.50 17.02 -7.29
CA ASN A 305 9.12 16.88 -8.60
C ASN A 305 8.08 16.46 -9.65
N GLY A 306 7.50 17.41 -10.38
CA GLY A 306 6.47 17.10 -11.38
C GLY A 306 6.99 16.37 -12.62
N SER A 307 8.27 16.53 -12.99
CA SER A 307 8.88 15.80 -14.11
C SER A 307 8.92 14.30 -13.81
N GLU A 308 9.40 13.92 -12.63
CA GLU A 308 9.39 12.52 -12.19
C GLU A 308 7.99 11.99 -11.92
N TYR A 309 7.06 12.84 -11.48
CA TYR A 309 5.65 12.46 -11.36
C TYR A 309 5.06 12.08 -12.73
N LEU A 310 5.32 12.86 -13.79
CA LEU A 310 4.90 12.54 -15.14
C LEU A 310 5.57 11.27 -15.67
N SER A 311 6.89 11.14 -15.47
CA SER A 311 7.63 9.96 -15.91
C SER A 311 7.11 8.68 -15.25
N SER A 312 7.01 8.69 -13.92
CA SER A 312 6.49 7.55 -13.16
C SER A 312 5.04 7.22 -13.50
N THR A 313 4.19 8.22 -13.73
CA THR A 313 2.78 8.02 -14.15
C THR A 313 2.70 7.25 -15.47
N TYR A 314 3.55 7.58 -16.44
CA TYR A 314 3.65 6.83 -17.70
C TYR A 314 4.14 5.40 -17.46
N ASN A 315 5.22 5.25 -16.69
CA ASN A 315 5.87 3.95 -16.45
C ASN A 315 5.01 2.97 -15.61
N MET A 316 3.97 3.45 -14.93
CA MET A 316 2.97 2.59 -14.26
C MET A 316 1.97 1.94 -15.24
N LEU A 317 1.77 2.51 -16.44
CA LEU A 317 0.73 2.06 -17.38
C LEU A 317 0.83 0.57 -17.76
N PRO A 318 2.02 0.02 -18.07
CA PRO A 318 2.14 -1.38 -18.47
C PRO A 318 1.65 -2.34 -17.39
N GLY A 319 2.01 -2.09 -16.13
CA GLY A 319 1.56 -2.92 -15.01
C GLY A 319 0.06 -2.78 -14.73
N LEU A 320 -0.51 -1.57 -14.87
CA LEU A 320 -1.95 -1.37 -14.73
C LEU A 320 -2.75 -2.11 -15.80
N MET A 321 -2.25 -2.15 -17.04
CA MET A 321 -2.87 -2.90 -18.14
C MET A 321 -2.70 -4.40 -17.94
N ALA A 322 -1.47 -4.87 -17.69
CA ALA A 322 -1.17 -6.28 -17.56
C ALA A 322 -2.00 -6.98 -16.46
N TYR A 323 -2.24 -6.29 -15.34
CA TYR A 323 -2.91 -6.87 -14.16
C TYR A 323 -4.31 -6.30 -13.92
N ASP A 324 -5.03 -5.97 -14.97
CA ASP A 324 -6.47 -5.73 -14.95
C ASP A 324 -6.96 -4.59 -14.05
N ASN A 325 -6.12 -3.58 -13.81
CA ASN A 325 -6.55 -2.34 -13.16
C ASN A 325 -7.15 -1.37 -14.19
N HIS A 326 -8.02 -1.90 -15.06
CA HIS A 326 -8.45 -1.27 -16.31
C HIS A 326 -9.15 0.07 -16.14
N ASP A 327 -9.81 0.34 -15.03
CA ASP A 327 -10.46 1.62 -14.84
C ASP A 327 -9.43 2.75 -14.71
N TYR A 328 -8.36 2.53 -13.95
CA TYR A 328 -7.20 3.43 -13.93
C TYR A 328 -6.40 3.29 -15.22
N GLY A 329 -6.10 2.08 -15.69
CA GLY A 329 -5.36 1.83 -16.92
C GLY A 329 -5.95 2.54 -18.14
N ARG A 330 -7.28 2.68 -18.23
CA ARG A 330 -7.96 3.34 -19.35
C ARG A 330 -7.93 4.87 -19.30
N TRP A 331 -7.99 5.46 -18.10
CA TRP A 331 -8.11 6.91 -17.92
C TRP A 331 -6.78 7.59 -17.62
N LEU A 332 -5.81 6.85 -17.08
CA LEU A 332 -4.48 7.36 -16.79
C LEU A 332 -3.70 7.80 -18.05
N PRO A 333 -3.83 7.14 -19.22
CA PRO A 333 -3.23 7.60 -20.47
C PRO A 333 -3.71 8.98 -20.92
N ASP A 334 -5.02 9.26 -20.86
CA ASP A 334 -5.56 10.60 -21.19
C ASP A 334 -5.11 11.64 -20.17
N TYR A 335 -5.13 11.29 -18.89
CA TYR A 335 -4.63 12.15 -17.81
C TYR A 335 -3.15 12.51 -18.00
N TRP A 336 -2.30 11.52 -18.29
CA TRP A 336 -0.89 11.72 -18.54
C TRP A 336 -0.68 12.63 -19.76
N ALA A 337 -1.31 12.32 -20.90
CA ALA A 337 -1.17 13.13 -22.11
C ALA A 337 -1.67 14.57 -21.92
N MET A 338 -2.73 14.76 -21.13
CA MET A 338 -3.26 16.07 -20.76
C MET A 338 -2.24 16.88 -19.94
N LEU A 339 -1.64 16.29 -18.91
CA LEU A 339 -0.63 16.99 -18.12
C LEU A 339 0.63 17.28 -18.92
N SER A 340 1.10 16.33 -19.73
CA SER A 340 2.29 16.51 -20.56
C SER A 340 2.10 17.54 -21.69
N SER A 341 0.85 17.96 -21.96
CA SER A 341 0.53 19.01 -22.94
C SER A 341 0.26 20.38 -22.29
N LEU A 342 0.49 20.54 -20.99
CA LEU A 342 0.36 21.83 -20.33
C LEU A 342 1.45 22.80 -20.81
N THR A 343 1.11 24.09 -20.87
CA THR A 343 2.10 25.15 -21.16
C THR A 343 3.11 25.27 -20.03
N ASP A 344 4.30 25.82 -20.31
CA ASP A 344 5.38 25.98 -19.32
C ASP A 344 4.91 26.71 -18.05
N GLU A 345 4.10 27.76 -18.20
CA GLU A 345 3.50 28.48 -17.07
C GLU A 345 2.60 27.59 -16.20
N LYS A 346 1.74 26.78 -16.84
CA LYS A 346 0.83 25.85 -16.14
C LYS A 346 1.61 24.70 -15.50
N MET A 347 2.71 24.25 -16.12
CA MET A 347 3.60 23.24 -15.57
C MET A 347 4.40 23.75 -14.38
N ALA A 348 4.89 25.00 -14.43
CA ALA A 348 5.53 25.64 -13.28
C ALA A 348 4.54 25.73 -12.11
N PHE A 349 3.31 26.19 -12.37
CA PHE A 349 2.25 26.20 -11.36
C PHE A 349 1.93 24.80 -10.82
N PHE A 350 1.90 23.78 -11.69
CA PHE A 350 1.72 22.39 -11.31
C PHE A 350 2.80 21.93 -10.34
N ASN A 351 4.08 22.10 -10.69
CA ASN A 351 5.21 21.69 -9.86
C ASN A 351 5.15 22.28 -8.44
N ASP A 352 4.68 23.53 -8.32
CA ASP A 352 4.58 24.21 -7.02
C ASP A 352 3.40 23.74 -6.17
N HIS A 353 2.32 23.22 -6.78
CA HIS A 353 1.03 23.07 -6.09
C HIS A 353 0.40 21.67 -6.12
N PHE A 354 0.85 20.74 -6.98
CA PHE A 354 0.21 19.42 -7.13
C PHE A 354 0.27 18.55 -5.86
N THR A 355 1.26 18.80 -5.01
CA THR A 355 1.35 18.24 -3.65
C THR A 355 1.65 19.33 -2.63
N GLN A 356 1.29 19.07 -1.38
CA GLN A 356 1.35 20.07 -0.32
C GLN A 356 1.90 19.45 0.96
N SER A 357 2.44 20.24 1.90
CA SER A 357 2.92 19.72 3.19
C SER A 357 2.09 20.23 4.39
N LEU A 358 1.55 19.29 5.18
CA LEU A 358 0.88 19.58 6.46
C LEU A 358 1.83 19.96 7.59
N THR A 359 3.09 19.50 7.50
CA THR A 359 4.04 19.59 8.63
C THR A 359 5.09 20.66 8.41
N GLY A 360 5.44 20.95 7.16
CA GLY A 360 6.60 21.76 6.79
C GLY A 360 7.94 21.06 7.03
N LEU A 361 7.94 19.75 7.32
CA LEU A 361 9.18 18.98 7.46
C LEU A 361 9.76 18.63 6.08
N PRO A 362 11.08 18.46 5.96
CA PRO A 362 11.69 17.84 4.78
C PRO A 362 10.94 16.61 4.28
N TYR A 363 10.78 16.50 2.95
CA TYR A 363 10.20 15.31 2.31
C TYR A 363 8.84 14.89 2.89
N SER A 364 7.98 15.88 3.18
CA SER A 364 6.67 15.67 3.83
C SER A 364 5.48 16.12 3.01
N CYS A 365 5.70 16.45 1.74
CA CYS A 365 4.61 16.75 0.82
C CYS A 365 3.79 15.49 0.55
N GLN A 366 2.49 15.65 0.39
CA GLN A 366 1.56 14.55 0.15
C GLN A 366 0.61 14.91 -0.99
N PRO A 367 0.12 13.91 -1.75
CA PRO A 367 -1.01 14.06 -2.65
C PRO A 367 -2.22 14.69 -1.97
N MET A 368 -2.93 15.55 -2.68
CA MET A 368 -4.10 16.25 -2.15
C MET A 368 -5.25 15.31 -1.78
N ASP A 369 -5.41 14.19 -2.49
CA ASP A 369 -6.43 13.18 -2.17
C ASP A 369 -6.05 12.35 -0.91
N LEU A 370 -4.76 12.09 -0.66
CA LEU A 370 -4.30 11.53 0.62
C LEU A 370 -4.45 12.52 1.79
N TRP A 371 -4.32 13.81 1.52
CA TRP A 371 -4.50 14.84 2.53
C TRP A 371 -5.89 14.74 3.15
N ILE A 372 -6.94 14.63 2.33
CA ILE A 372 -8.33 14.48 2.79
C ILE A 372 -8.47 13.21 3.66
N GLU A 373 -7.87 12.09 3.22
CA GLU A 373 -7.85 10.83 3.97
C GLU A 373 -7.19 10.95 5.35
N THR A 374 -6.12 11.73 5.46
CA THR A 374 -5.33 11.87 6.70
C THR A 374 -5.78 13.00 7.61
N THR A 375 -6.79 13.78 7.22
CA THR A 375 -7.28 14.93 7.97
C THR A 375 -8.77 14.86 8.26
N MET A 376 -9.60 15.18 7.27
CA MET A 376 -11.06 15.23 7.38
C MET A 376 -11.62 13.83 7.58
N ASN A 377 -11.19 12.86 6.77
CA ASN A 377 -11.70 11.49 6.83
C ASN A 377 -11.17 10.71 8.03
N LEU A 378 -9.94 11.00 8.47
CA LEU A 378 -9.32 10.33 9.61
C LEU A 378 -10.16 10.43 10.88
N ASN A 379 -10.78 11.58 11.13
CA ASN A 379 -11.59 11.83 12.32
C ASN A 379 -13.10 11.69 12.09
N SER A 380 -13.54 11.52 10.84
CA SER A 380 -14.95 11.29 10.51
C SER A 380 -15.31 9.81 10.41
N LYS A 381 -14.33 8.93 10.13
CA LYS A 381 -14.53 7.47 10.13
C LYS A 381 -14.63 6.95 11.57
N LEU A 382 -15.83 6.59 12.00
CA LEU A 382 -16.05 5.84 13.25
C LEU A 382 -15.63 4.37 13.08
N LYS A 383 -15.32 3.70 14.21
CA LYS A 383 -14.84 2.29 14.26
C LYS A 383 -15.77 1.30 13.55
N GLN A 384 -17.05 1.64 13.42
CA GLN A 384 -18.11 0.84 12.78
C GLN A 384 -18.26 1.08 11.26
N GLY A 385 -17.54 2.05 10.68
CA GLY A 385 -17.65 2.42 9.27
C GLY A 385 -18.97 3.15 8.92
N TRP A 386 -18.99 3.84 7.77
CA TRP A 386 -20.16 4.62 7.35
C TRP A 386 -21.41 3.75 7.11
N LEU A 387 -21.25 2.50 6.69
CA LEU A 387 -22.34 1.59 6.34
C LEU A 387 -23.30 1.31 7.52
N GLN A 388 -22.81 1.17 8.75
CA GLN A 388 -23.66 0.97 9.93
C GLN A 388 -24.31 2.28 10.42
N LEU A 389 -23.64 3.43 10.25
CA LEU A 389 -24.20 4.74 10.59
C LEU A 389 -25.30 5.21 9.64
N LEU A 390 -25.20 4.85 8.37
CA LEU A 390 -26.24 5.17 7.37
C LEU A 390 -27.59 4.50 7.70
N GLN A 391 -27.60 3.48 8.56
CA GLN A 391 -28.84 2.86 9.05
C GLN A 391 -29.51 3.66 10.19
N ASN A 392 -28.84 4.69 10.74
CA ASN A 392 -29.37 5.57 11.77
C ASN A 392 -29.08 7.05 11.45
N GLU A 393 -29.97 7.68 10.67
CA GLU A 393 -29.84 9.08 10.24
C GLU A 393 -29.62 10.07 11.38
N LYS A 394 -30.29 9.91 12.54
CA LYS A 394 -30.11 10.82 13.68
C LYS A 394 -28.68 10.77 14.22
N GLN A 395 -28.11 9.56 14.32
CA GLN A 395 -26.75 9.36 14.78
C GLN A 395 -25.73 9.82 13.74
N LEU A 396 -26.02 9.62 12.44
CA LEU A 396 -25.25 10.16 11.32
C LEU A 396 -25.20 11.69 11.35
N PHE A 397 -26.32 12.39 11.49
CA PHE A 397 -26.38 13.85 11.54
C PHE A 397 -25.67 14.41 12.77
N SER A 398 -25.92 13.85 13.96
CA SER A 398 -25.25 14.25 15.20
C SER A 398 -23.73 14.08 15.11
N THR A 399 -23.29 12.92 14.61
CA THR A 399 -21.87 12.60 14.46
C THR A 399 -21.20 13.49 13.41
N THR A 400 -21.80 13.65 12.23
CA THR A 400 -21.22 14.44 11.13
C THR A 400 -21.07 15.91 11.53
N ARG A 401 -22.06 16.46 12.25
CA ARG A 401 -22.02 17.83 12.76
C ARG A 401 -20.98 18.03 13.87
N ASN A 402 -20.73 16.99 14.69
CA ASN A 402 -19.85 17.10 15.85
C ASN A 402 -18.41 16.62 15.61
N ALA A 403 -18.16 15.74 14.63
CA ALA A 403 -16.84 15.14 14.40
C ALA A 403 -15.75 16.20 14.18
N ASN A 404 -16.03 17.21 13.35
CA ASN A 404 -15.11 18.32 13.10
C ASN A 404 -14.91 19.20 14.34
N ASN A 405 -15.95 19.43 15.14
CA ASN A 405 -15.86 20.20 16.38
C ASN A 405 -15.05 19.45 17.45
N VAL A 406 -15.28 18.15 17.63
CA VAL A 406 -14.49 17.28 18.52
C VAL A 406 -13.04 17.23 18.07
N ALA A 407 -12.77 17.15 16.76
CA ALA A 407 -11.41 17.21 16.23
C ALA A 407 -10.74 18.56 16.53
N ARG A 408 -11.46 19.69 16.40
CA ARG A 408 -10.97 21.03 16.76
C ARG A 408 -10.65 21.15 18.25
N VAL A 409 -11.53 20.64 19.12
CA VAL A 409 -11.31 20.63 20.58
C VAL A 409 -10.11 19.75 20.93
N LYS A 410 -10.00 18.53 20.37
CA LYS A 410 -8.82 17.66 20.54
C LYS A 410 -7.54 18.35 20.09
N ALA A 411 -7.57 19.05 18.96
CA ALA A 411 -6.41 19.79 18.46
C ALA A 411 -6.05 20.97 19.37
N ALA A 412 -7.03 21.72 19.87
CA ALA A 412 -6.82 22.82 20.82
C ALA A 412 -6.25 22.31 22.14
N LEU A 413 -6.82 21.24 22.70
CA LEU A 413 -6.35 20.59 23.92
C LEU A 413 -4.90 20.11 23.75
N LYS A 414 -4.57 19.42 22.64
CA LYS A 414 -3.20 18.99 22.35
C LYS A 414 -2.20 20.15 22.25
N ARG A 415 -2.62 21.32 21.73
CA ARG A 415 -1.76 22.53 21.70
C ARG A 415 -1.55 23.10 23.10
N ASN A 416 -2.62 23.18 23.89
CA ASN A 416 -2.59 23.79 25.22
C ASN A 416 -1.86 22.93 26.26
N LEU A 417 -1.88 21.60 26.11
CA LEU A 417 -1.23 20.68 27.05
C LEU A 417 0.32 20.68 26.96
N LYS A 418 0.96 21.50 26.11
CA LYS A 418 2.42 21.48 25.83
C LYS A 418 3.02 20.09 25.50
N CYS A 419 2.21 19.03 25.40
CA CYS A 419 2.64 17.66 25.08
C CYS A 419 3.15 17.49 23.64
N GLN A 420 3.06 18.52 22.79
CA GLN A 420 3.62 18.46 21.45
C GLN A 420 5.12 18.70 21.49
N ARG A 421 5.89 17.61 21.61
CA ARG A 421 7.27 17.61 21.11
C ARG A 421 7.21 18.03 19.64
N ARG A 422 7.77 19.20 19.33
CA ARG A 422 7.99 19.61 17.94
C ARG A 422 9.02 18.67 17.35
N HIS A 423 8.58 17.64 16.64
CA HIS A 423 9.47 16.79 15.88
C HIS A 423 10.09 17.64 14.77
N ARG A 424 11.41 17.85 14.83
CA ARG A 424 12.18 18.58 13.81
C ARG A 424 12.62 17.69 12.64
N LYS A 425 12.49 16.37 12.78
CA LYS A 425 12.92 15.36 11.80
C LYS A 425 11.76 14.44 11.44
N HIS A 426 11.86 13.79 10.27
CA HIS A 426 10.89 12.81 9.79
C HIS A 426 10.74 11.63 10.78
N VAL A 427 9.58 10.95 10.74
CA VAL A 427 9.27 9.86 11.69
C VAL A 427 10.23 8.67 11.55
N GLU A 428 10.77 8.46 10.35
CA GLU A 428 11.73 7.38 10.09
C GLU A 428 13.15 7.71 10.55
N CYS A 429 13.45 8.97 10.86
CA CYS A 429 14.71 9.37 11.49
C CYS A 429 14.68 9.20 13.02
N GLN A 430 13.60 8.63 13.58
CA GLN A 430 13.53 8.35 15.02
C GLN A 430 14.31 7.06 15.33
N PRO A 431 15.18 7.03 16.36
CA PRO A 431 16.03 5.87 16.65
C PRO A 431 15.25 4.54 16.77
N ALA A 432 14.09 4.56 17.43
CA ALA A 432 13.24 3.38 17.57
C ALA A 432 12.72 2.87 16.22
N ARG A 433 12.43 3.77 15.28
CA ARG A 433 11.95 3.40 13.94
C ARG A 433 13.09 2.87 13.08
N MET A 434 14.27 3.50 13.15
CA MET A 434 15.47 3.04 12.45
C MET A 434 15.87 1.63 12.87
N ARG A 435 15.93 1.38 14.19
CA ARG A 435 16.18 0.04 14.74
C ARG A 435 15.19 -0.99 14.23
N LYS A 436 13.89 -0.65 14.26
CA LYS A 436 12.84 -1.55 13.81
C LYS A 436 12.94 -1.87 12.32
N ASP A 437 13.24 -0.88 11.49
CA ASP A 437 13.34 -1.08 10.04
C ASP A 437 14.65 -1.81 9.67
N GLU A 438 15.76 -1.58 10.39
CA GLU A 438 17.00 -2.36 10.22
C GLU A 438 16.81 -3.82 10.61
N GLN A 439 16.22 -4.09 11.79
CA GLN A 439 15.89 -5.45 12.23
C GLN A 439 15.02 -6.16 11.20
N ALA A 440 13.99 -5.48 10.68
CA ALA A 440 13.11 -6.04 9.67
C ALA A 440 13.84 -6.46 8.39
N VAL A 441 14.85 -5.71 7.92
CA VAL A 441 15.63 -6.08 6.74
C VAL A 441 16.53 -7.28 7.03
N GLN A 442 17.19 -7.31 8.19
CA GLN A 442 18.02 -8.45 8.59
C GLN A 442 17.18 -9.72 8.76
N ASP A 443 15.99 -9.61 9.36
CA ASP A 443 15.06 -10.74 9.52
C ASP A 443 14.53 -11.24 8.18
N LEU A 444 14.26 -10.34 7.22
CA LEU A 444 13.88 -10.72 5.86
C LEU A 444 15.01 -11.47 5.14
N GLN A 445 16.25 -10.99 5.27
CA GLN A 445 17.43 -11.67 4.70
C GLN A 445 17.61 -13.05 5.33
N ALA A 446 17.47 -13.17 6.65
CA ALA A 446 17.52 -14.44 7.37
C ALA A 446 16.42 -15.40 6.88
N CYS A 447 15.18 -14.93 6.75
CA CYS A 447 14.07 -15.74 6.22
C CYS A 447 14.34 -16.25 4.80
N MET A 448 14.89 -15.42 3.91
CA MET A 448 15.19 -15.84 2.52
C MET A 448 16.29 -16.91 2.47
N LYS A 449 17.32 -16.81 3.31
CA LYS A 449 18.35 -17.84 3.47
C LYS A 449 17.75 -19.12 4.04
N ASP A 450 16.94 -18.98 5.09
CA ASP A 450 16.29 -20.08 5.80
C ASP A 450 15.32 -20.89 4.94
N PHE A 451 14.69 -20.26 3.95
CA PHE A 451 13.75 -20.94 3.05
C PHE A 451 14.46 -21.65 1.88
N ASP A 452 15.79 -21.61 1.85
CA ASP A 452 16.62 -22.07 0.73
C ASP A 452 16.09 -21.47 -0.59
N ALA A 453 15.90 -20.16 -0.57
CA ALA A 453 15.20 -19.45 -1.63
C ALA A 453 15.87 -18.11 -1.89
N VAL A 454 17.18 -18.16 -2.11
CA VAL A 454 17.99 -17.00 -2.49
C VAL A 454 17.63 -16.60 -3.93
N PRO A 455 16.97 -15.44 -4.14
CA PRO A 455 16.45 -15.01 -5.44
C PRO A 455 17.45 -15.05 -6.60
N PHE A 456 18.72 -14.74 -6.33
CA PHE A 456 19.77 -14.57 -7.34
C PHE A 456 20.81 -15.69 -7.36
N ASP A 457 20.52 -16.82 -6.71
CA ASP A 457 21.38 -18.00 -6.76
C ASP A 457 21.25 -18.71 -8.12
N ILE A 458 22.35 -18.72 -8.88
CA ILE A 458 22.44 -19.33 -10.21
C ILE A 458 22.28 -20.86 -10.14
N SER A 459 22.67 -21.48 -9.02
CA SER A 459 22.52 -22.93 -8.80
C SER A 459 21.06 -23.36 -8.67
N SER A 460 20.17 -22.39 -8.46
CA SER A 460 18.75 -22.57 -8.23
C SER A 460 17.91 -21.85 -9.32
N PRO A 461 17.93 -22.34 -10.58
CA PRO A 461 17.41 -21.56 -11.70
C PRO A 461 15.89 -21.56 -11.82
N LYS A 462 15.21 -22.59 -11.28
CA LYS A 462 13.76 -22.79 -11.45
C LYS A 462 12.97 -21.86 -10.54
N LEU A 463 12.01 -21.14 -11.13
CA LEU A 463 11.08 -20.30 -10.38
C LEU A 463 10.25 -21.15 -9.41
N ARG A 464 10.28 -20.80 -8.13
CA ARG A 464 9.51 -21.45 -7.07
C ARG A 464 8.91 -20.45 -6.10
N SER A 465 7.83 -20.82 -5.42
CA SER A 465 7.31 -20.04 -4.29
C SER A 465 8.28 -20.09 -3.11
N LEU A 466 8.56 -18.95 -2.47
CA LEU A 466 9.47 -18.87 -1.32
C LEU A 466 8.97 -19.69 -0.14
N GLN A 467 7.66 -19.75 0.06
CA GLN A 467 7.05 -20.37 1.24
C GLN A 467 6.87 -21.88 1.06
N SER A 468 6.34 -22.34 -0.07
CA SER A 468 6.06 -23.78 -0.27
C SER A 468 7.18 -24.52 -1.00
N GLY A 469 8.12 -23.80 -1.62
CA GLY A 469 9.12 -24.41 -2.51
C GLY A 469 8.55 -24.96 -3.81
N LEU A 470 7.23 -24.83 -4.05
CA LEU A 470 6.58 -25.35 -5.26
C LEU A 470 7.13 -24.66 -6.50
N VAL A 471 7.56 -25.47 -7.46
CA VAL A 471 8.08 -25.04 -8.76
C VAL A 471 6.92 -24.58 -9.64
N ALA A 472 7.05 -23.40 -10.24
CA ALA A 472 6.09 -22.85 -11.18
C ALA A 472 6.00 -23.71 -12.45
N SER A 473 4.79 -23.92 -12.97
CA SER A 473 4.63 -24.58 -14.27
C SER A 473 5.24 -23.75 -15.42
N PRO A 474 5.60 -24.40 -16.55
CA PRO A 474 6.03 -23.68 -17.74
C PRO A 474 5.02 -22.63 -18.23
N GLU A 475 3.71 -22.89 -18.05
CA GLU A 475 2.65 -21.95 -18.40
C GLU A 475 2.70 -20.69 -17.52
N LEU A 476 2.84 -20.86 -16.20
CA LEU A 476 2.97 -19.74 -15.27
C LEU A 476 4.23 -18.92 -15.58
N VAL A 477 5.38 -19.58 -15.80
CA VAL A 477 6.64 -18.89 -16.16
C VAL A 477 6.46 -18.07 -17.43
N HIS A 478 5.89 -18.65 -18.49
CA HIS A 478 5.64 -17.96 -19.75
C HIS A 478 4.68 -16.78 -19.60
N ASP A 479 3.58 -16.93 -18.84
CA ASP A 479 2.63 -15.83 -18.61
C ASP A 479 3.28 -14.68 -17.82
N LEU A 480 4.07 -14.99 -16.77
CA LEU A 480 4.79 -13.97 -15.99
C LEU A 480 5.83 -13.21 -16.81
N LYS A 481 6.56 -13.89 -17.71
CA LYS A 481 7.54 -13.26 -18.62
C LYS A 481 6.86 -12.36 -19.66
N SER A 482 5.73 -12.80 -20.22
CA SER A 482 5.01 -12.06 -21.27
C SER A 482 4.07 -10.96 -20.76
N ALA A 483 3.72 -10.94 -19.47
CA ALA A 483 2.71 -10.04 -18.91
C ALA A 483 3.03 -8.55 -19.09
N LEU A 484 4.22 -8.09 -18.71
CA LEU A 484 4.58 -6.67 -18.82
C LEU A 484 4.76 -6.19 -20.26
N PRO A 485 5.45 -6.93 -21.16
CA PRO A 485 5.47 -6.62 -22.59
C PRO A 485 4.07 -6.52 -23.20
N HIS A 486 3.16 -7.43 -22.85
CA HIS A 486 1.77 -7.36 -23.29
C HIS A 486 1.07 -6.10 -22.76
N GLY A 487 1.24 -5.78 -21.47
CA GLY A 487 0.71 -4.55 -20.88
C GLY A 487 1.22 -3.27 -21.56
N GLN A 488 2.51 -3.23 -21.94
CA GLN A 488 3.12 -2.13 -22.68
C GLN A 488 2.48 -1.97 -24.07
N ALA A 489 2.32 -3.07 -24.80
CA ALA A 489 1.67 -3.06 -26.12
C ALA A 489 0.23 -2.56 -26.01
N GLN A 490 -0.54 -3.04 -25.03
CA GLN A 490 -1.91 -2.59 -24.78
C GLN A 490 -1.98 -1.10 -24.42
N ALA A 491 -1.07 -0.60 -23.59
CA ALA A 491 -0.99 0.82 -23.26
C ALA A 491 -0.72 1.66 -24.51
N GLY A 492 0.20 1.23 -25.37
CA GLY A 492 0.51 1.88 -26.65
C GLY A 492 -0.69 1.91 -27.61
N THR A 493 -1.37 0.77 -27.80
CA THR A 493 -2.60 0.70 -28.60
C THR A 493 -3.68 1.64 -28.06
N LEU A 494 -3.89 1.65 -26.74
CA LEU A 494 -4.91 2.50 -26.14
C LEU A 494 -4.58 3.99 -26.30
N MET A 495 -3.32 4.39 -26.11
CA MET A 495 -2.88 5.76 -26.37
C MET A 495 -3.17 6.17 -27.81
N GLN A 496 -2.77 5.34 -28.77
CA GLN A 496 -2.97 5.63 -30.18
C GLN A 496 -4.46 5.73 -30.54
N GLU A 497 -5.25 4.69 -30.24
CA GLU A 497 -6.66 4.60 -30.67
C GLU A 497 -7.60 5.53 -29.90
N ARG A 498 -7.32 5.83 -28.62
CA ARG A 498 -8.29 6.48 -27.72
C ARG A 498 -7.85 7.82 -27.13
N VAL A 499 -6.55 8.14 -27.17
CA VAL A 499 -6.02 9.41 -26.65
C VAL A 499 -5.65 10.34 -27.80
N PHE A 500 -4.83 9.87 -28.73
CA PHE A 500 -4.30 10.70 -29.82
C PHE A 500 -5.22 10.78 -31.04
N THR A 501 -5.72 9.64 -31.54
CA THR A 501 -6.56 9.63 -32.75
C THR A 501 -8.05 9.68 -32.46
N LYS A 502 -8.47 9.28 -31.25
CA LYS A 502 -9.89 9.19 -30.84
C LYS A 502 -10.76 8.33 -31.78
N ILE A 503 -10.17 7.36 -32.49
CA ILE A 503 -10.91 6.39 -33.32
C ILE A 503 -11.86 5.56 -32.45
N LYS A 504 -11.48 5.29 -31.19
CA LYS A 504 -12.35 4.64 -30.20
C LYS A 504 -12.57 5.53 -28.98
N PRO A 505 -13.79 5.58 -28.44
CA PRO A 505 -14.08 6.34 -27.23
C PRO A 505 -13.32 5.81 -26.00
N LEU A 506 -12.90 6.70 -25.09
CA LEU A 506 -12.29 6.29 -23.82
C LEU A 506 -13.25 5.49 -22.95
N THR A 507 -14.55 5.68 -23.11
CA THR A 507 -15.58 4.98 -22.32
C THR A 507 -15.73 3.50 -22.68
N VAL A 508 -15.29 3.06 -23.87
CA VAL A 508 -15.39 1.67 -24.33
C VAL A 508 -14.62 0.73 -23.40
N ILE A 509 -15.19 -0.45 -23.12
CA ILE A 509 -14.56 -1.46 -22.26
C ILE A 509 -13.25 -1.96 -22.91
N VAL A 510 -12.23 -2.19 -22.08
CA VAL A 510 -10.97 -2.85 -22.50
C VAL A 510 -11.06 -4.32 -22.10
N HIS A 511 -10.58 -5.22 -22.96
CA HIS A 511 -10.57 -6.64 -22.67
C HIS A 511 -9.72 -6.95 -21.44
N ARG A 512 -10.15 -7.91 -20.62
CA ARG A 512 -9.45 -8.28 -19.37
C ARG A 512 -8.37 -9.32 -19.61
N ASN A 513 -7.17 -9.06 -19.10
CA ASN A 513 -6.06 -10.00 -19.09
C ASN A 513 -6.19 -10.95 -17.91
N LYS A 514 -6.66 -12.18 -18.16
CA LYS A 514 -6.62 -13.25 -17.16
C LYS A 514 -5.16 -13.73 -16.97
N LYS A 515 -4.36 -12.97 -16.21
CA LYS A 515 -2.98 -13.30 -15.87
C LYS A 515 -2.88 -14.27 -14.71
N LEU A 516 -1.93 -15.18 -14.82
CA LEU A 516 -1.58 -16.17 -13.81
C LEU A 516 -0.66 -15.55 -12.75
N ASN A 517 -0.69 -16.17 -11.57
CA ASN A 517 0.22 -16.01 -10.45
C ASN A 517 0.22 -17.33 -9.67
N PHE A 518 1.15 -17.48 -8.73
CA PHE A 518 1.24 -18.68 -7.89
C PHE A 518 -0.05 -19.02 -7.12
N ALA A 519 -0.90 -18.03 -6.81
CA ALA A 519 -2.18 -18.29 -6.14
C ALA A 519 -3.33 -18.66 -7.10
N SER A 520 -3.16 -18.49 -8.41
CA SER A 520 -4.17 -18.83 -9.43
C SER A 520 -3.81 -20.06 -10.25
N GLU A 521 -2.55 -20.47 -10.21
CA GLU A 521 -2.11 -21.75 -10.75
C GLU A 521 -2.93 -22.85 -10.07
N ARG A 522 -3.69 -23.61 -10.87
CA ARG A 522 -4.37 -24.79 -10.35
C ARG A 522 -3.27 -25.75 -9.97
N ILE A 523 -3.04 -25.92 -8.68
CA ILE A 523 -2.31 -27.08 -8.18
C ILE A 523 -3.06 -28.27 -8.76
N CYS A 524 -2.41 -29.05 -9.63
CA CYS A 524 -2.88 -30.37 -9.99
C CYS A 524 -2.81 -31.22 -8.72
N ALA A 525 -3.74 -31.02 -7.81
CA ALA A 525 -4.01 -31.98 -6.76
C ALA A 525 -4.46 -33.27 -7.47
N PRO A 526 -3.95 -34.43 -7.06
CA PRO A 526 -4.47 -35.69 -7.56
C PRO A 526 -5.96 -35.75 -7.17
N SER A 527 -6.85 -35.68 -8.18
CA SER A 527 -8.26 -36.08 -8.06
C SER A 527 -8.96 -35.71 -6.73
N GLY A 528 -8.93 -34.43 -6.34
CA GLY A 528 -9.62 -33.95 -5.14
C GLY A 528 -9.75 -32.44 -5.18
N ALA A 529 -10.97 -31.91 -5.05
CA ALA A 529 -11.24 -30.49 -5.20
C ALA A 529 -10.49 -29.64 -4.15
N LEU A 530 -9.69 -28.67 -4.61
CA LEU A 530 -9.11 -27.61 -3.78
C LEU A 530 -10.23 -26.89 -2.98
N MET A 531 -10.33 -27.18 -1.68
CA MET A 531 -11.20 -26.44 -0.77
C MET A 531 -10.47 -25.21 -0.22
N LYS A 532 -11.18 -24.08 -0.08
CA LYS A 532 -10.65 -22.93 0.69
C LYS A 532 -10.50 -23.34 2.15
N VAL A 533 -9.53 -22.78 2.89
CA VAL A 533 -9.32 -23.00 4.36
C VAL A 533 -10.63 -23.03 5.15
N ALA A 534 -11.45 -21.98 5.03
CA ALA A 534 -12.73 -21.88 5.74
C ALA A 534 -13.75 -22.94 5.29
N GLN A 535 -13.58 -23.52 4.11
CA GLN A 535 -14.40 -24.61 3.58
C GLN A 535 -13.86 -25.97 4.04
N MET A 536 -12.54 -26.16 4.17
CA MET A 536 -11.95 -27.34 4.80
C MET A 536 -12.33 -27.44 6.27
N GLU A 537 -12.18 -26.35 7.04
CA GLU A 537 -12.59 -26.30 8.45
C GLU A 537 -14.09 -26.55 8.61
N ARG A 538 -14.93 -25.96 7.74
CA ARG A 538 -16.38 -26.18 7.76
C ARG A 538 -16.78 -27.59 7.34
N SER A 539 -16.07 -28.20 6.38
CA SER A 539 -16.41 -29.53 5.87
C SER A 539 -15.92 -30.62 6.82
N GLY A 540 -14.73 -30.44 7.41
CA GLY A 540 -14.25 -31.28 8.52
C GLY A 540 -15.18 -31.20 9.72
N LEU A 541 -15.63 -30.00 10.10
CA LEU A 541 -16.59 -29.83 11.20
C LEU A 541 -17.96 -30.43 10.88
N ALA A 542 -18.46 -30.26 9.65
CA ALA A 542 -19.71 -30.86 9.22
C ALA A 542 -19.65 -32.39 9.21
N ALA A 543 -18.57 -32.97 8.70
CA ALA A 543 -18.36 -34.42 8.71
C ALA A 543 -18.22 -34.97 10.14
N LEU A 544 -17.53 -34.25 11.04
CA LEU A 544 -17.41 -34.60 12.45
C LEU A 544 -18.78 -34.63 13.16
N VAL A 545 -19.61 -33.61 12.89
CA VAL A 545 -20.98 -33.51 13.43
C VAL A 545 -21.86 -34.64 12.88
N GLU A 546 -21.82 -34.91 11.57
CA GLU A 546 -22.55 -36.04 10.97
C GLU A 546 -22.10 -37.39 11.53
N LEU A 547 -20.80 -37.57 11.80
CA LEU A 547 -20.29 -38.82 12.36
C LEU A 547 -20.66 -38.98 13.83
N ALA A 548 -20.63 -37.90 14.62
CA ALA A 548 -21.05 -37.90 16.03
C ALA A 548 -22.57 -38.13 16.17
N GLU A 549 -23.38 -37.48 15.32
CA GLU A 549 -24.85 -37.62 15.34
C GLU A 549 -25.33 -38.94 14.71
N GLY A 550 -24.65 -39.42 13.67
CA GLY A 550 -25.09 -40.58 12.88
C GLY A 550 -24.55 -41.94 13.33
N SER A 551 -23.36 -41.99 13.93
CA SER A 551 -22.74 -43.27 14.33
C SER A 551 -22.86 -43.59 15.82
N GLY A 552 -23.04 -42.58 16.68
CA GLY A 552 -23.03 -42.74 18.14
C GLY A 552 -21.72 -43.27 18.73
N LEU A 553 -20.68 -43.45 17.91
CA LEU A 553 -19.39 -44.03 18.28
C LEU A 553 -18.40 -42.99 18.84
N ILE A 554 -18.70 -41.70 18.67
CA ILE A 554 -17.82 -40.59 19.06
C ILE A 554 -18.65 -39.52 19.77
N GLN A 555 -18.24 -39.12 20.98
CA GLN A 555 -18.82 -37.96 21.66
C GLN A 555 -18.21 -36.68 21.07
N LEU A 556 -19.08 -35.73 20.71
CA LEU A 556 -18.68 -34.52 20.01
C LEU A 556 -17.72 -33.67 20.84
N GLU A 557 -17.88 -33.68 22.16
CA GLU A 557 -16.98 -32.99 23.09
C GLU A 557 -15.54 -33.49 22.98
N SER A 558 -15.34 -34.82 22.93
CA SER A 558 -14.02 -35.45 22.81
C SER A 558 -13.40 -35.25 21.42
N ALA A 559 -14.24 -35.22 20.39
CA ALA A 559 -13.81 -35.04 19.01
C ALA A 559 -13.30 -33.61 18.71
N LEU A 560 -13.82 -32.62 19.43
CA LEU A 560 -13.44 -31.21 19.32
C LEU A 560 -12.19 -30.83 20.14
N GLU A 561 -11.69 -31.74 20.98
CA GLU A 561 -10.40 -31.58 21.68
C GLU A 561 -9.21 -31.68 20.71
N GLY A 562 -9.38 -32.40 19.59
CA GLY A 562 -8.42 -32.50 18.48
C GLY A 562 -8.63 -31.44 17.40
N ARG A 563 -7.68 -31.30 16.48
CA ARG A 563 -7.90 -30.46 15.28
C ARG A 563 -8.87 -31.15 14.33
N VAL A 564 -9.84 -30.39 13.86
CA VAL A 564 -10.93 -30.82 12.97
C VAL A 564 -10.49 -30.98 11.50
N THR A 565 -9.29 -30.51 11.15
CA THR A 565 -8.71 -30.65 9.81
C THR A 565 -7.49 -31.56 9.85
N GLU A 566 -7.35 -32.44 8.85
CA GLU A 566 -6.21 -33.36 8.71
C GLU A 566 -4.86 -32.61 8.64
N GLU A 567 -4.85 -31.37 8.17
CA GLU A 567 -3.65 -30.56 7.99
C GLU A 567 -3.54 -29.46 9.07
N CYS A 568 -2.38 -29.39 9.71
CA CYS A 568 -2.04 -28.29 10.62
C CYS A 568 -1.70 -27.05 9.78
N LEU A 569 -2.68 -26.19 9.46
CA LEU A 569 -2.51 -25.04 8.55
C LEU A 569 -1.46 -23.99 8.96
N SER A 570 -0.96 -24.06 10.20
CA SER A 570 0.19 -23.29 10.67
C SER A 570 1.55 -23.87 10.24
N LEU A 571 1.56 -25.14 9.80
CA LEU A 571 2.73 -25.94 9.40
C LEU A 571 2.60 -26.45 7.97
N TYR A 572 1.39 -26.60 7.44
CA TYR A 572 1.09 -27.10 6.10
C TYR A 572 0.20 -26.12 5.32
N ASN A 573 0.33 -26.11 4.01
CA ASN A 573 -0.53 -25.40 3.07
C ASN A 573 -1.79 -26.23 2.83
N VAL A 574 -2.82 -25.62 2.23
CA VAL A 574 -4.10 -26.27 1.88
C VAL A 574 -3.99 -27.38 0.82
N ASP A 575 -2.78 -27.61 0.30
CA ASP A 575 -2.46 -28.64 -0.67
C ASP A 575 -1.60 -29.76 -0.06
N GLY A 576 -1.50 -29.80 1.28
CA GLY A 576 -0.69 -30.75 2.02
C GLY A 576 0.81 -30.49 2.02
N SER A 577 1.30 -29.49 1.26
CA SER A 577 2.73 -29.15 1.27
C SER A 577 3.14 -28.48 2.57
N MET A 578 4.31 -28.83 3.12
CA MET A 578 4.82 -28.19 4.33
C MET A 578 5.18 -26.72 4.05
N ARG A 579 4.71 -25.80 4.89
CA ARG A 579 5.07 -24.38 4.82
C ARG A 579 6.49 -24.21 5.34
N LYS A 580 7.42 -23.65 4.57
CA LYS A 580 8.73 -23.23 5.08
C LYS A 580 8.57 -21.99 5.98
N THR A 581 8.46 -22.21 7.28
CA THR A 581 8.38 -21.14 8.31
C THR A 581 9.24 -21.52 9.51
N VAL A 582 9.54 -20.57 10.40
CA VAL A 582 10.23 -20.87 11.68
C VAL A 582 9.46 -21.95 12.47
N LYS A 583 8.13 -21.98 12.36
CA LYS A 583 7.28 -22.99 13.01
C LYS A 583 7.41 -24.38 12.39
N SER A 584 7.62 -24.51 11.08
CA SER A 584 7.83 -25.82 10.45
C SER A 584 9.21 -26.38 10.72
N LYS A 585 10.22 -25.52 10.91
CA LYS A 585 11.54 -25.98 11.37
C LYS A 585 11.49 -26.62 12.76
N LEU A 586 10.52 -26.25 13.61
CA LEU A 586 10.29 -26.97 14.86
C LEU A 586 9.91 -28.43 14.60
N LEU A 587 9.16 -28.77 13.53
CA LEU A 587 8.87 -30.16 13.17
C LEU A 587 10.15 -30.94 12.80
N GLU A 588 11.08 -30.30 12.09
CA GLU A 588 12.38 -30.90 11.76
C GLU A 588 13.23 -31.13 13.02
N LEU A 589 13.18 -30.20 13.97
CA LEU A 589 13.83 -30.34 15.29
C LEU A 589 13.12 -31.35 16.20
N PHE A 590 11.83 -31.60 15.98
CA PHE A 590 11.05 -32.55 16.77
C PHE A 590 11.35 -34.00 16.43
N ASN A 591 12.20 -34.29 15.43
CA ASN A 591 12.65 -35.65 15.03
C ASN A 591 11.59 -36.67 15.45
N LEU A 592 10.44 -36.65 14.77
CA LEU A 592 9.38 -37.62 15.04
C LEU A 592 9.92 -38.98 14.59
N ASP A 593 10.69 -39.61 15.48
CA ASP A 593 10.79 -41.05 15.51
C ASP A 593 9.35 -41.56 15.51
N PRO A 594 8.99 -42.53 14.66
CA PRO A 594 7.67 -43.11 14.68
C PRO A 594 7.42 -43.61 16.09
N VAL A 595 6.54 -42.93 16.83
CA VAL A 595 6.16 -43.33 18.18
C VAL A 595 5.43 -44.66 18.04
N ILE A 596 6.18 -45.74 18.19
CA ILE A 596 5.66 -47.03 18.57
C ILE A 596 5.42 -46.94 20.08
N GLU A 597 4.14 -47.05 20.42
CA GLU A 597 3.52 -47.33 21.72
C GLU A 597 3.40 -46.19 22.76
N ASP A 598 2.12 -45.86 23.02
CA ASP A 598 1.49 -45.21 24.18
C ASP A 598 2.33 -44.30 25.08
N PRO A 599 2.17 -42.96 24.99
CA PRO A 599 2.74 -42.06 25.99
C PRO A 599 1.81 -41.95 27.21
N GLN A 600 2.29 -42.45 28.36
CA GLN A 600 1.66 -42.26 29.68
C GLN A 600 1.86 -40.87 30.28
N ASP A 601 2.67 -39.99 29.68
CA ASP A 601 2.94 -38.66 30.22
C ASP A 601 2.80 -37.57 29.14
N HIS A 602 1.63 -36.94 29.13
CA HIS A 602 1.35 -35.71 28.39
C HIS A 602 1.97 -34.47 29.04
N CYS A 603 2.69 -33.69 28.23
CA CYS A 603 3.07 -32.30 28.52
C CYS A 603 2.32 -31.36 27.56
N SER A 604 1.46 -30.50 28.10
CA SER A 604 0.67 -29.55 27.31
C SER A 604 1.40 -28.21 27.17
N LEU A 605 1.74 -27.85 25.92
CA LEU A 605 2.19 -26.49 25.57
C LEU A 605 0.98 -25.61 25.28
N VAL A 606 0.68 -24.69 26.21
CA VAL A 606 -0.41 -23.73 26.08
C VAL A 606 0.11 -22.43 25.45
N ASP A 607 -0.38 -22.09 24.26
CA ASP A 607 -0.13 -20.79 23.62
C ASP A 607 -0.90 -19.67 24.35
N MET A 608 -0.17 -18.84 25.09
CA MET A 608 -0.71 -17.67 25.79
C MET A 608 -1.43 -16.68 24.86
N GLY A 609 -1.14 -16.68 23.54
CA GLY A 609 -1.84 -15.87 22.56
C GLY A 609 -3.29 -16.28 22.32
N LEU A 610 -3.63 -17.56 22.51
CA LEU A 610 -5.00 -18.08 22.40
C LEU A 610 -5.82 -17.70 23.64
N ILE A 611 -5.24 -17.89 24.83
CA ILE A 611 -5.85 -17.48 26.11
C ILE A 611 -6.09 -15.97 26.09
N TRP A 612 -5.14 -15.16 25.64
CA TRP A 612 -5.30 -13.71 25.54
C TRP A 612 -6.51 -13.31 24.68
N ARG A 613 -6.74 -13.99 23.54
CA ARG A 613 -7.86 -13.69 22.63
C ARG A 613 -9.21 -14.11 23.19
N LEU A 614 -9.28 -15.21 23.93
CA LEU A 614 -10.51 -15.71 24.56
C LEU A 614 -10.87 -14.94 25.84
N SER A 615 -9.90 -14.29 26.47
CA SER A 615 -10.04 -13.63 27.76
C SER A 615 -10.10 -12.09 27.67
N THR A 616 -10.02 -11.51 26.46
CA THR A 616 -10.11 -10.05 26.29
C THR A 616 -11.58 -9.58 26.40
N LEU A 617 -11.91 -8.89 27.50
CA LEU A 617 -13.23 -8.30 27.75
C LEU A 617 -13.73 -7.40 26.61
N THR A 618 -15.01 -7.54 26.26
CA THR A 618 -15.71 -6.60 25.37
C THR A 618 -15.84 -5.22 26.05
N PRO A 619 -16.05 -4.14 25.29
CA PRO A 619 -16.31 -2.82 25.88
C PRO A 619 -17.53 -2.80 26.80
N GLU A 620 -18.58 -3.58 26.48
CA GLU A 620 -19.78 -3.71 27.31
C GLU A 620 -19.49 -4.39 28.66
N ASP A 621 -18.59 -5.39 28.69
CA ASP A 621 -18.20 -6.08 29.93
C ASP A 621 -17.37 -5.17 30.87
N ARG A 622 -16.67 -4.16 30.33
CA ARG A 622 -15.84 -3.24 31.13
C ARG A 622 -16.64 -2.14 31.82
N GLU A 623 -17.85 -1.86 31.36
CA GLU A 623 -18.71 -0.79 31.89
C GLU A 623 -19.83 -1.32 32.80
N ALA A 624 -20.08 -2.63 32.81
CA ALA A 624 -21.07 -3.26 33.68
C ALA A 624 -20.50 -3.48 35.11
N ARG A 625 -21.26 -3.05 36.13
CA ARG A 625 -21.05 -3.48 37.52
C ARG A 625 -21.85 -4.74 37.80
N LYS A 626 -21.40 -5.56 38.75
CA LYS A 626 -22.20 -6.69 39.26
C LYS A 626 -23.52 -6.15 39.83
N ARG A 627 -24.53 -7.02 39.99
CA ARG A 627 -25.84 -6.64 40.57
C ARG A 627 -25.72 -6.05 41.98
N ASP A 628 -24.64 -6.35 42.70
CA ASP A 628 -24.31 -5.80 44.03
C ASP A 628 -23.57 -4.46 43.99
N GLY A 629 -23.27 -3.92 42.80
CA GLY A 629 -22.57 -2.65 42.60
C GLY A 629 -21.04 -2.73 42.66
N SER A 630 -20.46 -3.93 42.84
CA SER A 630 -19.01 -4.14 42.79
C SER A 630 -18.47 -4.25 41.36
N GLU A 631 -17.17 -3.97 41.21
CA GLU A 631 -16.47 -4.13 39.92
C GLU A 631 -16.23 -5.62 39.65
N TYR A 632 -16.31 -6.00 38.37
CA TYR A 632 -15.93 -7.35 37.96
C TYR A 632 -14.40 -7.51 38.00
N LEU A 633 -13.93 -8.57 38.65
CA LEU A 633 -12.53 -8.99 38.68
C LEU A 633 -12.26 -10.03 37.60
N TRP A 634 -10.99 -10.17 37.20
CA TRP A 634 -10.55 -11.15 36.21
C TRP A 634 -10.96 -12.60 36.53
N SER A 635 -11.03 -12.95 37.81
CA SER A 635 -11.49 -14.27 38.28
C SER A 635 -12.97 -14.53 37.98
N ASP A 636 -13.82 -13.51 38.06
CA ASP A 636 -15.27 -13.65 37.79
C ASP A 636 -15.54 -13.99 36.31
N TYR A 637 -14.67 -13.54 35.41
CA TYR A 637 -14.78 -13.81 33.97
C TYR A 637 -14.26 -15.19 33.60
N PHE A 638 -13.27 -15.68 34.34
CA PHE A 638 -12.78 -17.05 34.21
C PHE A 638 -13.89 -18.04 34.60
N GLU A 639 -14.60 -17.77 35.70
CA GLU A 639 -15.76 -18.58 36.13
C GLU A 639 -16.94 -18.49 35.16
N LYS A 640 -17.25 -17.31 34.61
CA LYS A 640 -18.36 -17.13 33.66
C LYS A 640 -18.17 -17.92 32.36
N ASN A 641 -16.94 -18.03 31.86
CA ASN A 641 -16.63 -18.80 30.65
C ASN A 641 -16.55 -20.32 30.92
N LEU A 642 -16.16 -20.75 32.12
CA LEU A 642 -16.24 -22.16 32.52
C LEU A 642 -17.70 -22.62 32.73
N CYS A 643 -18.53 -21.79 33.38
CA CYS A 643 -19.90 -22.18 33.74
C CYS A 643 -20.87 -22.23 32.56
N ASN A 644 -20.67 -21.42 31.51
CA ASN A 644 -21.54 -21.42 30.33
C ASN A 644 -21.37 -22.64 29.40
N HIS A 645 -20.36 -23.48 29.64
CA HIS A 645 -20.08 -24.65 28.78
C HIS A 645 -20.14 -25.99 29.50
N LEU A 646 -20.52 -26.04 30.79
CA LEU A 646 -20.53 -27.30 31.55
C LEU A 646 -21.81 -27.66 32.31
N LEU A 647 -22.84 -26.80 32.40
CA LEU A 647 -24.12 -27.10 33.08
C LEU A 647 -25.23 -26.23 32.45
N THR A 648 -26.39 -26.70 31.95
CA THR A 648 -27.34 -27.74 32.41
C THR A 648 -28.37 -28.06 31.29
N PRO A 649 -28.99 -29.27 31.24
CA PRO A 649 -30.37 -29.40 30.84
C PRO A 649 -31.29 -29.11 32.05
N ARG A 650 -31.80 -27.87 32.10
CA ARG A 650 -33.15 -27.47 32.55
C ARG A 650 -33.29 -25.96 32.49
#